data_AF-A0A3Q7EP44-F1
#
_entry.id   AF-A0A3Q7EP44-F1
#
_cell.length_a   1.000
_cell.length_b   1.000
_cell.length_c   1.000
_cell.angle_alpha   90.00
_cell.angle_beta   90.00
_cell.angle_gamma   90.00
#
_symmetry.space_group_name_H-M   'P 1'
#
loop_
_entity.id
_entity.type
_entity.pdbx_description
1 polymer ?
#
loop_
_entity_poly.entity_id
_entity_poly.type
_entity_poly.pdbx_seq_one_letter_code
_entity_poly.pdbx_strand_id
1 'polypeptide(L)'
;MASKQKFMEVMLEKQLTGHWVDRAICSWFWDQSIAQGDSFKHLPVIASPTHYLFQVNREGVTFLACTQVEMPPLMAIEFLCRVADVLSEYLGGLNEDLIKDNFVIVYELLDEMIDNGFPLTTEPNILREMIAPPNIVSKVLSVVTGNTSNMSNTLPGATGSCVPWRKTDLKHSSNEIYVDLVEEMDATINRVYRNSQLPKASDSSFFMLLRDGVLVKCEIYGEVQVNSHLSGLPDLTLSFANTSILNDVRFHPCVRLRPWESNQILSFVPPDGQFKLMSYRIKKLKSTPIYVKPQITSDSGTCRISLLVGIRNDPGKAIDDINVQFQLPPRVLSADLTSNYGTVNILSNKTCTWSIGRMPKDKTPSMTGTLVLETGVERLHVFPTFLVGFKILGVALSGLKIEKLDFKNLPTRPYKGFRALTRQKCDFYSYPSRILGNGRIINRTQKLFCVMRNSSCGQSRVFSRNFNGINPMGTSKRGFRVIASVASDFRNHSTSIEKTRVNNDKNFERIYVQGGFNAKKPLGLENADLDEHAATGQHEKVESVKEGEESQTVKEAWKLLENAVVKYCGSPIGTLAANDPNDKLPLNYDQVFIRDFIPSALAFLLKGEKEIVRNFLLHTLQLQSWEKTVDCYSPGQGLMPASFKVRTVPLDDNKYEEVLDPDFGESAIGRVAPVDSGLWWIILLRAYGKITGDYGLQERVDVQTGIKLIINLCLSDGFDMFPSLLVTDGSCMIDRRMGIHGHPLEIQCWIASRKDPSTSSDEALFYSALRCSHELLSLDDGSKNLVNAINNRLSALSFHIREYYWVDMKKINEIYRYKTEEYSTEATNKFNIYPEQIPHWLMDWIPEEGGYLIGNLQPAHMDFRFFTLGNLWSIVSSLSTPKQNEAILNLIEAKWYDLVGLMPLKICYPALESEDWRIITGSDPKNTPWSYHNGGSWPTLLWQFTLACIKMNRLDLAKKAVDSAEKRLGVDQWPEYYDTRYGKFTGKQARLYQTWTIAGFLTSKMLLENPETASLLFWEEDYDLLENCVCALKKSGRKKCSRGAAKSQILV
;
A
#
# COMPACT_ATOMS: atom_id res chain seq x y z
N MET A 1 -16.66 -49.87 33.07
CA MET A 1 -17.02 -48.44 32.92
C MET A 1 -17.25 -48.19 31.44
N ALA A 2 -18.49 -48.00 31.00
CA ALA A 2 -18.82 -47.92 29.57
C ALA A 2 -19.86 -46.81 29.31
N SER A 3 -19.43 -45.56 29.43
CA SER A 3 -20.17 -44.39 28.95
C SER A 3 -19.25 -43.16 28.88
N LYS A 4 -19.58 -42.24 27.95
CA LYS A 4 -18.97 -40.89 27.80
C LYS A 4 -17.49 -40.83 27.39
N GLN A 5 -17.14 -41.50 26.30
CA GLN A 5 -16.26 -40.90 25.30
C GLN A 5 -17.12 -40.36 24.14
N LYS A 6 -17.90 -39.29 24.40
CA LYS A 6 -18.52 -38.51 23.30
C LYS A 6 -17.36 -37.76 22.65
N PHE A 7 -16.84 -38.29 21.53
CA PHE A 7 -15.86 -37.57 20.72
C PHE A 7 -16.43 -36.18 20.40
N MET A 8 -15.61 -35.14 20.54
CA MET A 8 -16.01 -33.77 20.21
C MET A 8 -16.02 -33.63 18.68
N GLU A 9 -17.18 -33.96 18.12
CA GLU A 9 -17.50 -33.92 16.70
C GLU A 9 -17.25 -32.51 16.15
N VAL A 10 -16.46 -32.42 15.07
CA VAL A 10 -16.30 -31.18 14.30
C VAL A 10 -17.60 -30.96 13.54
N MET A 11 -18.45 -30.08 14.08
CA MET A 11 -19.82 -29.80 13.61
C MET A 11 -19.86 -29.18 12.21
N LEU A 12 -18.85 -28.40 11.86
CA LEU A 12 -18.73 -27.63 10.62
C LEU A 12 -17.24 -27.46 10.29
N GLU A 13 -16.88 -27.54 9.02
CA GLU A 13 -15.51 -27.37 8.54
C GLU A 13 -15.52 -26.64 7.20
N LYS A 14 -14.74 -25.55 7.07
CA LYS A 14 -14.66 -24.77 5.85
C LYS A 14 -13.20 -24.52 5.46
N GLN A 15 -12.83 -25.00 4.29
CA GLN A 15 -11.52 -24.80 3.68
C GLN A 15 -11.57 -23.45 2.95
N LEU A 16 -10.82 -22.45 3.44
CA LEU A 16 -10.92 -21.04 3.03
C LEU A 16 -9.82 -20.58 2.05
N THR A 17 -8.95 -21.49 1.61
CA THR A 17 -7.89 -21.22 0.62
C THR A 17 -7.73 -22.43 -0.29
N GLY A 18 -7.00 -22.29 -1.40
CA GLY A 18 -6.65 -23.41 -2.29
C GLY A 18 -5.73 -24.48 -1.67
N HIS A 19 -5.28 -24.31 -0.42
CA HIS A 19 -4.47 -25.30 0.29
C HIS A 19 -5.34 -26.13 1.26
N TRP A 20 -5.49 -27.41 0.96
CA TRP A 20 -6.30 -28.34 1.76
C TRP A 20 -5.62 -28.67 3.11
N VAL A 21 -6.30 -28.35 4.21
CA VAL A 21 -5.86 -28.70 5.57
C VAL A 21 -6.53 -30.01 6.00
N ASP A 22 -5.74 -31.03 6.32
CA ASP A 22 -6.25 -32.33 6.78
C ASP A 22 -6.89 -32.23 8.17
N ARG A 23 -8.14 -32.70 8.27
CA ARG A 23 -8.97 -32.80 9.49
C ARG A 23 -8.29 -33.57 10.64
N ALA A 24 -7.24 -34.36 10.38
CA ALA A 24 -6.36 -34.93 11.38
C ALA A 24 -5.78 -33.89 12.37
N ILE A 25 -5.61 -32.63 11.95
CA ILE A 25 -5.15 -31.54 12.83
C ILE A 25 -6.14 -31.27 13.99
N CYS A 26 -7.44 -31.46 13.76
CA CYS A 26 -8.48 -31.32 14.79
C CYS A 26 -8.41 -32.46 15.81
N SER A 27 -8.03 -33.68 15.38
CA SER A 27 -7.80 -34.81 16.30
C SER A 27 -6.60 -34.53 17.21
N TRP A 28 -5.48 -34.08 16.62
CA TRP A 28 -4.29 -33.66 17.39
C TRP A 28 -4.61 -32.55 18.41
N PHE A 29 -5.41 -31.55 18.01
CA PHE A 29 -5.86 -30.48 18.89
C PHE A 29 -6.67 -31.02 20.09
N TRP A 30 -7.61 -31.94 19.86
CA TRP A 30 -8.41 -32.53 20.93
C TRP A 30 -7.57 -33.42 21.87
N ASP A 31 -6.66 -34.23 21.34
CA ASP A 31 -5.76 -35.05 22.16
C ASP A 31 -4.86 -34.19 23.07
N GLN A 32 -4.33 -33.08 22.55
CA GLN A 32 -3.58 -32.10 23.36
C GLN A 32 -4.46 -31.39 24.40
N SER A 33 -5.70 -31.05 24.03
CA SER A 33 -6.67 -30.41 24.93
C SER A 33 -7.09 -31.32 26.09
N ILE A 34 -7.22 -32.62 25.83
CA ILE A 34 -7.48 -33.64 26.85
C ILE A 34 -6.23 -33.85 27.73
N ALA A 35 -5.05 -33.97 27.13
CA ALA A 35 -3.80 -34.22 27.87
C ALA A 35 -3.35 -33.04 28.76
N GLN A 36 -3.59 -31.80 28.33
CA GLN A 36 -3.20 -30.58 29.06
C GLN A 36 -4.34 -29.95 29.87
N GLY A 37 -5.57 -30.49 29.75
CA GLY A 37 -6.74 -30.11 30.53
C GLY A 37 -7.12 -28.63 30.45
N ASP A 38 -7.65 -28.07 31.55
CA ASP A 38 -8.10 -26.68 31.60
C ASP A 38 -6.98 -25.65 31.31
N SER A 39 -5.70 -26.04 31.43
CA SER A 39 -4.59 -25.14 31.09
C SER A 39 -4.50 -24.82 29.59
N PHE A 40 -5.02 -25.71 28.73
CA PHE A 40 -5.04 -25.59 27.27
C PHE A 40 -6.21 -24.75 26.75
N LYS A 41 -7.37 -24.83 27.42
CA LYS A 41 -8.57 -24.01 27.15
C LYS A 41 -8.34 -22.49 27.32
N HIS A 42 -7.19 -22.11 27.86
CA HIS A 42 -6.76 -20.72 28.08
C HIS A 42 -5.60 -20.27 27.17
N LEU A 43 -5.26 -21.05 26.13
CA LEU A 43 -4.25 -20.70 25.11
C LEU A 43 -4.93 -20.31 23.79
N PRO A 44 -5.12 -19.01 23.48
CA PRO A 44 -5.79 -18.58 22.25
C PRO A 44 -4.95 -18.80 20.98
N VAL A 45 -3.65 -19.08 21.13
CA VAL A 45 -2.71 -19.46 20.07
C VAL A 45 -1.98 -20.72 20.51
N ILE A 46 -1.93 -21.73 19.64
CA ILE A 46 -1.24 -23.01 19.84
C ILE A 46 -0.39 -23.29 18.59
N ALA A 47 0.90 -23.53 18.77
CA ALA A 47 1.75 -24.06 17.69
C ALA A 47 1.70 -25.60 17.72
N SER A 48 1.33 -26.21 16.60
CA SER A 48 1.53 -27.63 16.33
C SER A 48 2.81 -27.83 15.50
N PRO A 49 3.27 -29.07 15.24
CA PRO A 49 4.46 -29.31 14.41
C PRO A 49 4.33 -28.88 12.94
N THR A 50 3.10 -28.61 12.44
CA THR A 50 2.84 -28.32 11.02
C THR A 50 1.93 -27.10 10.77
N HIS A 51 1.20 -26.64 11.78
CA HIS A 51 0.21 -25.56 11.68
C HIS A 51 0.21 -24.68 12.94
N TYR A 52 -0.05 -23.39 12.79
CA TYR A 52 -0.50 -22.51 13.87
C TYR A 52 -2.02 -22.60 13.99
N LEU A 53 -2.51 -22.77 15.22
CA LEU A 53 -3.93 -22.88 15.55
C LEU A 53 -4.35 -21.70 16.42
N PHE A 54 -5.49 -21.11 16.09
CA PHE A 54 -6.12 -20.03 16.87
C PHE A 54 -7.48 -20.51 17.37
N GLN A 55 -7.76 -20.35 18.67
CA GLN A 55 -9.03 -20.78 19.26
C GLN A 55 -9.74 -19.68 20.05
N VAL A 56 -11.08 -19.68 19.95
CA VAL A 56 -11.99 -18.85 20.75
C VAL A 56 -13.15 -19.73 21.22
N ASN A 57 -13.49 -19.71 22.50
CA ASN A 57 -14.67 -20.39 23.04
C ASN A 57 -15.74 -19.36 23.41
N ARG A 58 -16.97 -19.52 22.89
CA ARG A 58 -18.15 -18.72 23.25
C ARG A 58 -19.32 -19.66 23.53
N GLU A 59 -19.97 -19.48 24.67
CA GLU A 59 -21.16 -20.23 25.11
C GLU A 59 -21.04 -21.77 25.13
N GLY A 60 -19.81 -22.31 25.02
CA GLY A 60 -19.52 -23.74 24.93
C GLY A 60 -19.09 -24.21 23.54
N VAL A 61 -19.36 -23.42 22.50
CA VAL A 61 -18.87 -23.66 21.12
C VAL A 61 -17.40 -23.22 21.04
N THR A 62 -16.56 -24.07 20.46
CA THR A 62 -15.13 -23.78 20.23
C THR A 62 -14.90 -23.52 18.75
N PHE A 63 -14.57 -22.27 18.43
CA PHE A 63 -14.16 -21.84 17.10
C PHE A 63 -12.64 -22.03 16.95
N LEU A 64 -12.21 -22.65 15.85
CA LEU A 64 -10.81 -23.00 15.58
C LEU A 64 -10.44 -22.56 14.16
N ALA A 65 -9.36 -21.80 14.01
CA ALA A 65 -8.74 -21.48 12.72
C ALA A 65 -7.33 -22.08 12.64
N CYS A 66 -6.95 -22.57 11.46
CA CYS A 66 -5.67 -23.25 11.21
C CYS A 66 -4.93 -22.56 10.06
N THR A 67 -3.61 -22.37 10.18
CA THR A 67 -2.75 -21.86 9.09
C THR A 67 -1.40 -22.55 9.10
N GLN A 68 -0.79 -22.72 7.92
CA GLN A 68 0.60 -23.15 7.76
C GLN A 68 1.57 -21.96 7.67
N VAL A 69 1.06 -20.76 7.35
CA VAL A 69 1.83 -19.52 7.16
C VAL A 69 1.72 -18.64 8.40
N GLU A 70 2.80 -17.99 8.81
CA GLU A 70 2.80 -17.03 9.91
C GLU A 70 1.88 -15.84 9.59
N MET A 71 0.98 -15.50 10.53
CA MET A 71 0.06 -14.36 10.41
C MET A 71 -0.08 -13.64 11.76
N PRO A 72 -0.46 -12.35 11.79
CA PRO A 72 -0.68 -11.60 13.04
C PRO A 72 -1.77 -12.29 13.90
N PRO A 73 -1.45 -12.84 15.09
CA PRO A 73 -2.41 -13.68 15.83
C PRO A 73 -3.68 -12.94 16.26
N LEU A 74 -3.59 -11.62 16.46
CA LEU A 74 -4.73 -10.77 16.80
C LEU A 74 -5.78 -10.69 15.67
N MET A 75 -5.36 -10.82 14.40
CA MET A 75 -6.28 -10.82 13.25
C MET A 75 -7.17 -12.06 13.28
N ALA A 76 -6.59 -13.26 13.46
CA ALA A 76 -7.35 -14.49 13.57
C ALA A 76 -8.25 -14.52 14.81
N ILE A 77 -7.75 -14.06 15.97
CA ILE A 77 -8.52 -14.05 17.22
C ILE A 77 -9.69 -13.05 17.17
N GLU A 78 -9.51 -11.85 16.62
CA GLU A 78 -10.61 -10.89 16.43
C GLU A 78 -11.61 -11.42 15.40
N PHE A 79 -11.15 -12.00 14.29
CA PHE A 79 -12.05 -12.59 13.29
C PHE A 79 -12.91 -13.72 13.87
N LEU A 80 -12.32 -14.66 14.61
CA LEU A 80 -13.08 -15.71 15.30
C LEU A 80 -14.05 -15.15 16.36
N CYS A 81 -13.72 -14.02 17.00
CA CYS A 81 -14.68 -13.31 17.85
C CYS A 81 -15.84 -12.72 17.02
N ARG A 82 -15.56 -12.05 15.89
CA ARG A 82 -16.60 -11.51 15.00
C ARG A 82 -17.52 -12.59 14.45
N VAL A 83 -16.99 -13.73 14.01
CA VAL A 83 -17.80 -14.88 13.56
C VAL A 83 -18.73 -15.36 14.67
N ALA A 84 -18.23 -15.52 15.90
CA ALA A 84 -19.06 -15.94 17.02
C ALA A 84 -20.12 -14.87 17.41
N ASP A 85 -19.75 -13.59 17.41
CA ASP A 85 -20.64 -12.49 17.73
C ASP A 85 -21.75 -12.34 16.66
N VAL A 86 -21.43 -12.42 15.37
CA VAL A 86 -22.40 -12.44 14.25
C VAL A 86 -23.35 -13.63 14.35
N LEU A 87 -22.83 -14.84 14.53
CA LEU A 87 -23.66 -16.05 14.60
C LEU A 87 -24.61 -16.04 15.82
N SER A 88 -24.16 -15.50 16.95
CA SER A 88 -25.02 -15.28 18.12
C SER A 88 -26.16 -14.30 17.79
N GLU A 89 -25.87 -13.21 17.06
CA GLU A 89 -26.86 -12.19 16.65
C GLU A 89 -27.83 -12.64 15.54
N TYR A 90 -27.50 -13.70 14.80
CA TYR A 90 -28.33 -14.31 13.77
C TYR A 90 -29.22 -15.45 14.29
N LEU A 91 -28.67 -16.28 15.19
CA LEU A 91 -29.32 -17.50 15.68
C LEU A 91 -29.99 -17.31 17.05
N GLY A 92 -29.77 -16.17 17.72
CA GLY A 92 -30.28 -15.88 19.06
C GLY A 92 -29.47 -16.50 20.20
N GLY A 93 -28.25 -16.98 19.91
CA GLY A 93 -27.36 -17.68 20.83
C GLY A 93 -26.49 -18.72 20.10
N LEU A 94 -25.51 -19.31 20.80
CA LEU A 94 -24.61 -20.32 20.25
C LEU A 94 -24.74 -21.65 21.02
N ASN A 95 -25.22 -22.71 20.35
CA ASN A 95 -25.22 -24.08 20.88
C ASN A 95 -25.12 -25.13 19.75
N GLU A 96 -24.98 -26.41 20.11
CA GLU A 96 -24.78 -27.52 19.15
C GLU A 96 -25.94 -27.63 18.15
N ASP A 97 -27.18 -27.48 18.63
CA ASP A 97 -28.40 -27.69 17.85
C ASP A 97 -28.69 -26.51 16.92
N LEU A 98 -28.61 -25.27 17.40
CA LEU A 98 -28.84 -24.06 16.60
C LEU A 98 -27.91 -23.94 15.38
N ILE A 99 -26.66 -24.36 15.52
CA ILE A 99 -25.68 -24.34 14.41
C ILE A 99 -25.98 -25.46 13.41
N LYS A 100 -26.38 -26.66 13.87
CA LYS A 100 -26.78 -27.78 13.01
C LYS A 100 -28.09 -27.48 12.25
N ASP A 101 -29.09 -26.91 12.92
CA ASP A 101 -30.42 -26.56 12.35
C ASP A 101 -30.41 -25.39 11.34
N ASN A 102 -29.30 -24.65 11.25
CA ASN A 102 -29.15 -23.49 10.37
C ASN A 102 -27.84 -23.52 9.56
N PHE A 103 -27.25 -24.70 9.41
CA PHE A 103 -25.93 -24.95 8.78
C PHE A 103 -25.70 -24.20 7.46
N VAL A 104 -26.70 -24.13 6.58
CA VAL A 104 -26.63 -23.38 5.30
C VAL A 104 -26.31 -21.90 5.52
N ILE A 105 -27.04 -21.24 6.42
CA ILE A 105 -26.85 -19.82 6.76
C ILE A 105 -25.45 -19.60 7.38
N VAL A 106 -24.92 -20.59 8.10
CA VAL A 106 -23.56 -20.53 8.65
C VAL A 106 -22.50 -20.61 7.53
N TYR A 107 -22.71 -21.39 6.47
CA TYR A 107 -21.82 -21.38 5.30
C TYR A 107 -21.93 -20.07 4.51
N GLU A 108 -23.15 -19.62 4.20
CA GLU A 108 -23.43 -18.36 3.51
C GLU A 108 -22.72 -17.19 4.23
N LEU A 109 -22.92 -17.07 5.55
CA LEU A 109 -22.25 -16.03 6.36
C LEU A 109 -20.72 -16.16 6.33
N LEU A 110 -20.19 -17.38 6.33
CA LEU A 110 -18.75 -17.61 6.24
C LEU A 110 -18.17 -17.41 4.83
N ASP A 111 -18.96 -17.28 3.76
CA ASP A 111 -18.45 -16.83 2.44
C ASP A 111 -18.34 -15.30 2.44
N GLU A 112 -19.40 -14.61 2.84
CA GLU A 112 -19.43 -13.14 2.87
C GLU A 112 -18.49 -12.52 3.92
N MET A 113 -18.21 -13.23 5.01
CA MET A 113 -17.30 -12.76 6.07
C MET A 113 -15.81 -12.93 5.75
N ILE A 114 -15.41 -13.82 4.84
CA ILE A 114 -13.99 -14.15 4.60
C ILE A 114 -13.73 -14.73 3.21
N ASP A 115 -12.97 -14.00 2.38
CA ASP A 115 -12.54 -14.42 1.05
C ASP A 115 -11.04 -14.77 1.05
N ASN A 116 -10.69 -15.91 0.45
CA ASN A 116 -9.33 -16.46 0.33
C ASN A 116 -8.47 -16.36 1.62
N GLY A 117 -9.09 -16.55 2.79
CA GLY A 117 -8.44 -16.47 4.10
C GLY A 117 -8.33 -15.07 4.72
N PHE A 118 -8.84 -14.01 4.08
CA PHE A 118 -8.85 -12.64 4.58
C PHE A 118 -10.27 -12.17 4.93
N PRO A 119 -10.51 -11.58 6.12
CA PRO A 119 -11.84 -11.08 6.50
C PRO A 119 -12.35 -9.99 5.54
N LEU A 120 -13.56 -10.17 5.02
CA LEU A 120 -14.22 -9.27 4.09
C LEU A 120 -15.32 -8.47 4.82
N THR A 121 -16.57 -8.93 4.82
CA THR A 121 -17.71 -8.19 5.39
C THR A 121 -18.07 -8.73 6.78
N THR A 122 -17.47 -8.18 7.84
CA THR A 122 -17.71 -8.64 9.23
C THR A 122 -18.75 -7.83 10.03
N GLU A 123 -19.54 -6.99 9.35
CA GLU A 123 -20.50 -6.07 9.98
C GLU A 123 -21.96 -6.59 9.82
N PRO A 124 -22.67 -6.91 10.92
CA PRO A 124 -23.97 -7.60 10.88
C PRO A 124 -25.04 -6.95 10.00
N ASN A 125 -25.08 -5.62 9.95
CA ASN A 125 -26.09 -4.89 9.18
C ASN A 125 -25.93 -5.05 7.66
N ILE A 126 -24.70 -5.23 7.16
CA ILE A 126 -24.44 -5.45 5.73
C ILE A 126 -24.77 -6.92 5.38
N LEU A 127 -24.30 -7.84 6.22
CA LEU A 127 -24.61 -9.27 6.11
C LEU A 127 -26.12 -9.52 6.06
N ARG A 128 -26.92 -8.78 6.84
CA ARG A 128 -28.40 -8.91 6.89
C ARG A 128 -29.12 -8.47 5.62
N GLU A 129 -28.46 -7.72 4.73
CA GLU A 129 -29.00 -7.39 3.40
C GLU A 129 -28.68 -8.47 2.35
N MET A 130 -27.58 -9.20 2.54
CA MET A 130 -27.12 -10.26 1.63
C MET A 130 -27.77 -11.60 1.98
N ILE A 131 -27.84 -11.91 3.28
CA ILE A 131 -28.30 -13.17 3.86
C ILE A 131 -29.35 -12.85 4.93
N ALA A 132 -30.60 -13.18 4.63
CA ALA A 132 -31.72 -12.90 5.53
C ALA A 132 -31.67 -13.77 6.81
N PRO A 133 -31.87 -13.21 8.01
CA PRO A 133 -31.97 -14.00 9.24
C PRO A 133 -33.09 -15.06 9.20
N PRO A 134 -32.90 -16.23 9.84
CA PRO A 134 -33.88 -17.31 9.81
C PRO A 134 -35.19 -16.90 10.48
N ASN A 135 -36.26 -16.81 9.69
CA ASN A 135 -37.57 -16.35 10.16
C ASN A 135 -38.62 -17.46 9.97
N ILE A 136 -39.58 -17.56 10.89
CA ILE A 136 -40.55 -18.68 10.91
C ILE A 136 -41.38 -18.70 9.61
N VAL A 137 -41.72 -17.52 9.09
CA VAL A 137 -42.48 -17.38 7.83
C VAL A 137 -41.67 -17.84 6.62
N SER A 138 -40.35 -17.56 6.54
CA SER A 138 -39.53 -17.99 5.40
C SER A 138 -39.27 -19.49 5.41
N LYS A 139 -39.08 -20.12 6.59
CA LYS A 139 -38.99 -21.60 6.69
C LYS A 139 -40.28 -22.31 6.32
N VAL A 140 -41.45 -21.69 6.45
CA VAL A 140 -42.73 -22.23 5.93
C VAL A 140 -42.88 -21.96 4.42
N LEU A 141 -42.50 -20.77 3.95
CA LEU A 141 -42.65 -20.40 2.54
C LEU A 141 -41.77 -21.22 1.60
N SER A 142 -40.52 -21.53 1.98
CA SER A 142 -39.63 -22.38 1.17
C SER A 142 -40.15 -23.81 1.02
N VAL A 143 -40.70 -24.40 2.09
CA VAL A 143 -41.35 -25.73 2.08
C VAL A 143 -42.59 -25.75 1.17
N VAL A 144 -43.32 -24.64 1.05
CA VAL A 144 -44.53 -24.54 0.22
C VAL A 144 -44.23 -24.16 -1.24
N THR A 145 -43.12 -23.46 -1.52
CA THR A 145 -42.82 -22.91 -2.85
C THR A 145 -41.65 -23.58 -3.59
N GLY A 146 -40.84 -24.39 -2.90
CA GLY A 146 -39.69 -25.09 -3.48
C GLY A 146 -38.44 -24.23 -3.71
N ASN A 147 -38.52 -22.91 -3.52
CA ASN A 147 -37.35 -22.02 -3.61
C ASN A 147 -36.50 -22.10 -2.32
N THR A 148 -35.22 -22.43 -2.47
CA THR A 148 -34.28 -22.68 -1.37
C THR A 148 -33.26 -21.56 -1.12
N SER A 149 -33.22 -20.53 -1.96
CA SER A 149 -32.24 -19.43 -1.87
C SER A 149 -32.65 -18.38 -0.82
N ASN A 150 -31.86 -18.23 0.25
CA ASN A 150 -32.01 -17.13 1.22
C ASN A 150 -31.35 -15.81 0.75
N MET A 151 -30.56 -15.85 -0.31
CA MET A 151 -29.83 -14.71 -0.85
C MET A 151 -30.76 -13.70 -1.55
N SER A 152 -30.42 -12.41 -1.44
CA SER A 152 -31.11 -11.33 -2.17
C SER A 152 -30.71 -11.31 -3.65
N ASN A 153 -31.69 -11.32 -4.56
CA ASN A 153 -31.48 -11.03 -6.00
C ASN A 153 -31.18 -9.54 -6.30
N THR A 154 -30.92 -8.74 -5.27
CA THR A 154 -30.67 -7.30 -5.33
C THR A 154 -29.42 -6.96 -4.53
N LEU A 155 -28.49 -6.22 -5.15
CA LEU A 155 -27.26 -5.74 -4.50
C LEU A 155 -27.60 -4.92 -3.22
N PRO A 156 -26.82 -5.06 -2.13
CA PRO A 156 -27.06 -4.31 -0.90
C PRO A 156 -27.01 -2.80 -1.11
N GLY A 157 -27.96 -2.07 -0.52
CA GLY A 157 -28.03 -0.60 -0.64
C GLY A 157 -26.82 0.12 -0.05
N ALA A 158 -26.08 -0.56 0.84
CA ALA A 158 -24.79 -0.13 1.36
C ALA A 158 -23.71 0.06 0.28
N THR A 159 -23.76 -0.67 -0.84
CA THR A 159 -22.79 -0.55 -1.94
C THR A 159 -22.83 0.81 -2.66
N GLY A 160 -23.97 1.50 -2.62
CA GLY A 160 -24.14 2.89 -3.08
C GLY A 160 -23.92 3.94 -2.00
N SER A 161 -23.40 3.57 -0.82
CA SER A 161 -23.19 4.46 0.32
C SER A 161 -21.70 4.64 0.60
N CYS A 162 -21.25 5.88 0.77
CA CYS A 162 -19.89 6.19 1.27
C CYS A 162 -19.69 5.81 2.77
N VAL A 163 -20.66 5.12 3.37
CA VAL A 163 -20.72 4.71 4.79
C VAL A 163 -21.21 3.26 4.83
N PRO A 164 -20.31 2.25 4.82
CA PRO A 164 -20.69 0.85 4.60
C PRO A 164 -21.76 0.30 5.56
N TRP A 165 -21.73 0.69 6.83
CA TRP A 165 -22.66 0.25 7.87
C TRP A 165 -24.04 0.96 7.85
N ARG A 166 -24.36 1.74 6.80
CA ARG A 166 -25.61 2.54 6.75
C ARG A 166 -26.14 2.82 5.33
N LYS A 167 -27.43 2.57 5.12
CA LYS A 167 -28.17 2.94 3.89
C LYS A 167 -28.40 4.46 3.76
N THR A 168 -28.37 4.96 2.53
CA THR A 168 -28.57 6.39 2.20
C THR A 168 -30.04 6.84 2.36
N ASP A 169 -31.00 6.05 1.84
CA ASP A 169 -32.42 6.45 1.72
C ASP A 169 -33.31 6.17 2.95
N LEU A 170 -32.69 5.87 4.10
CA LEU A 170 -33.40 5.40 5.29
C LEU A 170 -34.34 6.47 5.87
N LYS A 171 -35.60 6.10 6.18
CA LYS A 171 -36.65 7.03 6.66
C LYS A 171 -37.41 6.41 7.85
N HIS A 172 -37.42 7.12 8.97
CA HIS A 172 -38.21 6.79 10.17
C HIS A 172 -39.36 7.78 10.36
N SER A 173 -40.42 7.35 11.07
CA SER A 173 -41.58 8.20 11.41
C SER A 173 -41.27 9.23 12.49
N SER A 174 -40.47 8.87 13.50
CA SER A 174 -39.79 9.77 14.43
C SER A 174 -38.28 9.58 14.31
N ASN A 175 -37.52 10.69 14.40
CA ASN A 175 -36.07 10.62 14.52
C ASN A 175 -35.70 10.58 16.01
N GLU A 176 -35.09 9.49 16.48
CA GLU A 176 -34.78 9.26 17.89
C GLU A 176 -33.39 8.64 18.07
N ILE A 177 -32.71 8.98 19.16
CA ILE A 177 -31.50 8.28 19.58
C ILE A 177 -31.39 8.20 21.10
N TYR A 178 -30.99 7.03 21.57
CA TYR A 178 -30.76 6.73 22.98
C TYR A 178 -29.29 6.33 23.17
N VAL A 179 -28.62 6.89 24.16
CA VAL A 179 -27.25 6.54 24.53
C VAL A 179 -27.22 6.05 25.98
N ASP A 180 -27.00 4.76 26.14
CA ASP A 180 -27.00 4.05 27.42
C ASP A 180 -25.56 3.71 27.82
N LEU A 181 -25.10 4.27 28.94
CA LEU A 181 -23.77 4.03 29.50
C LEU A 181 -23.83 2.84 30.47
N VAL A 182 -23.23 1.72 30.09
CA VAL A 182 -23.27 0.46 30.86
C VAL A 182 -21.89 0.21 31.46
N GLU A 183 -21.81 0.10 32.79
CA GLU A 183 -20.56 -0.19 33.50
C GLU A 183 -20.65 -1.52 34.25
N GLU A 184 -19.66 -2.40 34.07
CA GLU A 184 -19.38 -3.53 34.95
C GLU A 184 -18.18 -3.21 35.82
N MET A 185 -18.36 -3.30 37.14
CA MET A 185 -17.30 -3.11 38.11
C MET A 185 -16.70 -4.46 38.54
N ASP A 186 -15.37 -4.54 38.51
CA ASP A 186 -14.54 -5.63 39.02
C ASP A 186 -13.71 -5.09 40.19
N ALA A 187 -13.90 -5.66 41.38
CA ALA A 187 -13.10 -5.33 42.54
C ALA A 187 -12.70 -6.57 43.34
N THR A 188 -11.47 -6.52 43.86
CA THR A 188 -10.87 -7.55 44.71
C THR A 188 -10.48 -6.91 46.04
N ILE A 189 -11.11 -7.35 47.14
CA ILE A 189 -10.77 -6.92 48.49
C ILE A 189 -10.05 -8.06 49.22
N ASN A 190 -8.91 -7.73 49.82
CA ASN A 190 -8.05 -8.67 50.54
C ASN A 190 -7.86 -8.25 52.01
N ARG A 191 -7.46 -9.22 52.83
CA ARG A 191 -7.18 -9.08 54.26
C ARG A 191 -5.84 -8.40 54.51
N VAL A 192 -5.77 -7.57 55.56
CA VAL A 192 -4.51 -7.03 56.09
C VAL A 192 -4.25 -7.57 57.49
N TYR A 193 -3.01 -8.01 57.73
CA TYR A 193 -2.45 -8.22 59.06
C TYR A 193 -1.51 -7.05 59.38
N ARG A 194 -1.93 -6.11 60.22
CA ARG A 194 -1.01 -5.13 60.82
C ARG A 194 -0.28 -5.77 62.00
N ASN A 195 0.77 -6.53 61.70
CA ASN A 195 2.00 -6.66 62.49
C ASN A 195 2.99 -7.55 61.71
N SER A 196 4.21 -7.06 61.51
CA SER A 196 5.27 -7.75 60.76
C SER A 196 6.09 -8.69 61.64
N GLN A 197 5.42 -9.47 62.49
CA GLN A 197 6.00 -10.54 63.31
C GLN A 197 5.16 -11.80 63.16
N LEU A 198 5.81 -12.93 62.91
CA LEU A 198 5.15 -14.24 62.92
C LEU A 198 4.63 -14.53 64.33
N PRO A 199 3.40 -15.07 64.48
CA PRO A 199 2.97 -15.65 65.74
C PRO A 199 3.91 -16.80 66.12
N LYS A 200 4.41 -16.81 67.36
CA LYS A 200 4.95 -18.04 67.95
C LYS A 200 3.78 -18.99 68.20
N ALA A 201 3.99 -20.30 68.02
CA ALA A 201 2.92 -21.30 68.00
C ALA A 201 2.32 -21.64 69.38
N SER A 202 2.46 -20.76 70.39
CA SER A 202 2.16 -21.02 71.80
C SER A 202 1.04 -20.16 72.40
N ASP A 203 0.68 -19.02 71.78
CA ASP A 203 -0.31 -18.10 72.37
C ASP A 203 -1.74 -18.53 72.03
N SER A 204 -2.48 -19.00 73.04
CA SER A 204 -3.83 -19.54 72.90
C SER A 204 -4.92 -18.49 72.66
N SER A 205 -4.62 -17.20 72.86
CA SER A 205 -5.59 -16.09 72.92
C SER A 205 -5.78 -15.33 71.60
N PHE A 206 -5.97 -16.03 70.47
CA PHE A 206 -6.02 -15.41 69.13
C PHE A 206 -7.37 -14.71 68.81
N PHE A 207 -7.63 -13.56 69.44
CA PHE A 207 -8.84 -12.75 69.19
C PHE A 207 -8.78 -12.03 67.83
N MET A 208 -9.39 -12.65 66.81
CA MET A 208 -9.28 -12.22 65.40
C MET A 208 -10.20 -11.00 65.06
N LEU A 209 -9.95 -9.85 65.67
CA LEU A 209 -10.74 -8.63 65.45
C LEU A 209 -10.57 -8.06 64.04
N LEU A 210 -11.61 -8.21 63.21
CA LEU A 210 -11.61 -7.74 61.82
C LEU A 210 -11.85 -6.21 61.73
N ARG A 211 -10.79 -5.49 61.36
CA ARG A 211 -10.86 -4.15 60.77
C ARG A 211 -10.59 -4.22 59.27
N ASP A 212 -10.90 -3.13 58.57
CA ASP A 212 -11.25 -3.11 57.15
C ASP A 212 -10.25 -3.76 56.19
N GLY A 213 -10.78 -4.60 55.29
CA GLY A 213 -10.03 -5.16 54.18
C GLY A 213 -9.58 -4.10 53.17
N VAL A 214 -8.37 -4.26 52.65
CA VAL A 214 -7.76 -3.36 51.67
C VAL A 214 -8.16 -3.78 50.25
N LEU A 215 -8.52 -2.77 49.46
CA LEU A 215 -8.84 -2.86 48.05
C LEU A 215 -7.54 -3.11 47.26
N VAL A 216 -7.44 -4.27 46.61
CA VAL A 216 -6.24 -4.69 45.84
C VAL A 216 -6.43 -4.44 44.34
N LYS A 217 -7.62 -4.74 43.82
CA LYS A 217 -8.05 -4.41 42.45
C LYS A 217 -9.36 -3.63 42.55
N CYS A 218 -9.50 -2.60 41.72
CA CYS A 218 -10.75 -1.86 41.54
C CYS A 218 -10.72 -1.21 40.16
N GLU A 219 -11.45 -1.82 39.22
CA GLU A 219 -11.49 -1.45 37.82
C GLU A 219 -12.94 -1.45 37.34
N ILE A 220 -13.25 -0.58 36.38
CA ILE A 220 -14.52 -0.61 35.66
C ILE A 220 -14.24 -0.94 34.21
N TYR A 221 -15.08 -1.80 33.63
CA TYR A 221 -15.19 -2.07 32.21
C TYR A 221 -16.52 -1.46 31.76
N GLY A 222 -16.48 -0.53 30.81
CA GLY A 222 -17.65 0.24 30.39
C GLY A 222 -17.90 0.14 28.90
N GLU A 223 -19.18 0.21 28.53
CA GLU A 223 -19.65 0.26 27.16
C GLU A 223 -20.59 1.44 26.95
N VAL A 224 -20.47 2.09 25.80
CA VAL A 224 -21.42 3.09 25.31
C VAL A 224 -22.29 2.39 24.27
N GLN A 225 -23.48 1.99 24.69
CA GLN A 225 -24.46 1.35 23.81
C GLN A 225 -25.38 2.45 23.24
N VAL A 226 -25.66 2.39 21.94
CA VAL A 226 -26.45 3.37 21.22
C VAL A 226 -27.61 2.65 20.54
N ASN A 227 -28.80 3.22 20.63
CA ASN A 227 -29.95 2.80 19.83
C ASN A 227 -30.40 4.00 18.99
N SER A 228 -30.22 3.92 17.67
CA SER A 228 -30.35 5.02 16.72
C SER A 228 -31.42 4.70 15.68
N HIS A 229 -32.52 5.47 15.71
CA HIS A 229 -33.57 5.45 14.69
C HIS A 229 -33.58 6.83 14.03
N LEU A 230 -32.64 7.07 13.10
CA LEU A 230 -32.44 8.38 12.46
C LEU A 230 -32.58 8.26 10.94
N SER A 231 -33.11 9.28 10.28
CA SER A 231 -33.30 9.26 8.82
C SER A 231 -32.06 9.79 8.07
N GLY A 232 -31.82 9.28 6.86
CA GLY A 232 -30.72 9.71 5.97
C GLY A 232 -29.33 9.38 6.50
N LEU A 233 -28.35 10.25 6.21
CA LEU A 233 -26.95 10.17 6.66
C LEU A 233 -26.64 11.27 7.71
N PRO A 234 -27.04 11.08 8.98
CA PRO A 234 -26.80 12.03 10.05
C PRO A 234 -25.34 11.99 10.53
N ASP A 235 -24.73 13.15 10.73
CA ASP A 235 -23.37 13.26 11.27
C ASP A 235 -23.45 13.75 12.72
N LEU A 236 -23.01 12.91 13.66
CA LEU A 236 -23.13 13.11 15.10
C LEU A 236 -21.77 13.44 15.72
N THR A 237 -21.80 14.31 16.73
CA THR A 237 -20.62 14.53 17.60
C THR A 237 -21.00 14.42 19.08
N LEU A 238 -20.35 13.49 19.79
CA LEU A 238 -20.54 13.17 21.20
C LEU A 238 -19.28 13.50 22.01
N SER A 239 -19.43 14.28 23.09
CA SER A 239 -18.34 14.59 24.04
C SER A 239 -18.67 14.11 25.46
N PHE A 240 -17.63 13.81 26.24
CA PHE A 240 -17.73 13.47 27.66
C PHE A 240 -17.06 14.53 28.52
N ALA A 241 -17.67 14.88 29.65
CA ALA A 241 -17.19 15.94 30.55
C ALA A 241 -15.85 15.62 31.23
N ASN A 242 -15.37 14.37 31.15
CA ASN A 242 -14.06 13.96 31.64
C ASN A 242 -13.58 12.70 30.88
N THR A 243 -12.90 12.89 29.76
CA THR A 243 -12.29 11.79 28.98
C THR A 243 -10.99 11.27 29.59
N SER A 244 -10.32 12.05 30.45
CA SER A 244 -8.99 11.72 31.01
C SER A 244 -8.95 10.46 31.89
N ILE A 245 -10.10 10.00 32.39
CA ILE A 245 -10.21 8.77 33.19
C ILE A 245 -10.22 7.49 32.34
N LEU A 246 -10.46 7.62 31.03
CA LEU A 246 -10.64 6.50 30.11
C LEU A 246 -9.30 5.86 29.75
N ASN A 247 -9.24 4.54 29.79
CA ASN A 247 -8.08 3.73 29.40
C ASN A 247 -8.53 2.59 28.48
N ASP A 248 -7.58 2.03 27.72
CA ASP A 248 -7.76 0.82 26.91
C ASP A 248 -9.00 0.89 25.97
N VAL A 249 -9.28 2.09 25.44
CA VAL A 249 -10.52 2.41 24.70
C VAL A 249 -10.54 1.74 23.32
N ARG A 250 -11.71 1.26 22.91
CA ARG A 250 -11.98 0.67 21.59
C ARG A 250 -13.24 1.29 20.99
N PHE A 251 -13.25 1.53 19.68
CA PHE A 251 -14.36 2.18 18.98
C PHE A 251 -15.04 1.23 17.98
N HIS A 252 -16.29 1.51 17.66
CA HIS A 252 -16.94 1.01 16.45
C HIS A 252 -16.24 1.58 15.21
N PRO A 253 -16.18 0.86 14.07
CA PRO A 253 -15.66 1.40 12.80
C PRO A 253 -16.32 2.70 12.31
N CYS A 254 -17.47 3.09 12.88
CA CYS A 254 -18.16 4.32 12.52
C CYS A 254 -17.55 5.59 13.14
N VAL A 255 -16.66 5.45 14.12
CA VAL A 255 -16.00 6.58 14.80
C VAL A 255 -14.76 7.01 14.03
N ARG A 256 -14.78 8.26 13.57
CA ARG A 256 -13.61 8.92 12.98
C ARG A 256 -12.55 9.13 14.07
N LEU A 257 -11.34 8.58 13.88
CA LEU A 257 -10.28 8.64 14.90
C LEU A 257 -9.67 10.03 15.09
N ARG A 258 -9.41 10.79 14.01
CA ARG A 258 -8.73 12.10 14.10
C ARG A 258 -9.43 13.09 15.07
N PRO A 259 -10.77 13.28 15.05
CA PRO A 259 -11.47 14.12 16.03
C PRO A 259 -11.33 13.66 17.50
N TRP A 260 -11.21 12.34 17.72
CA TRP A 260 -10.92 11.79 19.04
C TRP A 260 -9.48 12.12 19.46
N GLU A 261 -8.50 11.87 18.59
CA GLU A 261 -7.08 12.11 18.90
C GLU A 261 -6.80 13.59 19.18
N SER A 262 -7.34 14.51 18.38
CA SER A 262 -7.10 15.96 18.57
C SER A 262 -7.92 16.57 19.72
N ASN A 263 -9.20 16.22 19.84
CA ASN A 263 -10.16 16.96 20.67
C ASN A 263 -10.91 16.09 21.71
N GLN A 264 -10.68 14.77 21.72
CA GLN A 264 -11.43 13.80 22.54
C GLN A 264 -12.95 13.81 22.28
N ILE A 265 -13.35 14.15 21.05
CA ILE A 265 -14.75 14.16 20.58
C ILE A 265 -14.96 12.96 19.66
N LEU A 266 -16.00 12.16 19.91
CA LEU A 266 -16.42 11.11 18.99
C LEU A 266 -17.23 11.74 17.85
N SER A 267 -16.77 11.61 16.61
CA SER A 267 -17.52 12.00 15.42
C SER A 267 -17.85 10.77 14.59
N PHE A 268 -19.13 10.53 14.31
CA PHE A 268 -19.59 9.29 13.67
C PHE A 268 -20.91 9.47 12.90
N VAL A 269 -21.09 8.63 11.89
CA VAL A 269 -22.40 8.38 11.27
C VAL A 269 -22.91 7.05 11.84
N PRO A 270 -23.95 7.02 12.69
CA PRO A 270 -24.35 5.81 13.41
C PRO A 270 -24.93 4.74 12.48
N PRO A 271 -24.58 3.45 12.67
CA PRO A 271 -25.45 2.35 12.26
C PRO A 271 -26.89 2.57 12.74
N ASP A 272 -27.85 2.02 12.01
CA ASP A 272 -29.25 2.07 12.43
C ASP A 272 -29.59 0.90 13.37
N GLY A 273 -30.57 1.10 14.26
CA GLY A 273 -30.88 0.17 15.34
C GLY A 273 -29.89 0.26 16.52
N GLN A 274 -29.71 -0.87 17.22
CA GLN A 274 -28.85 -0.96 18.42
C GLN A 274 -27.43 -1.42 18.06
N PHE A 275 -26.42 -0.66 18.49
CA PHE A 275 -25.00 -1.01 18.31
C PHE A 275 -24.13 -0.53 19.49
N LYS A 276 -22.88 -1.01 19.57
CA LYS A 276 -21.90 -0.58 20.57
C LYS A 276 -20.95 0.47 19.97
N LEU A 277 -21.09 1.73 20.37
CA LEU A 277 -20.29 2.84 19.84
C LEU A 277 -18.82 2.78 20.32
N MET A 278 -18.61 2.45 21.59
CA MET A 278 -17.27 2.24 22.15
C MET A 278 -17.31 1.36 23.40
N SER A 279 -16.15 0.81 23.75
CA SER A 279 -15.88 0.22 25.06
C SER A 279 -14.61 0.83 25.66
N TYR A 280 -14.51 0.85 26.98
CA TYR A 280 -13.44 1.49 27.72
C TYR A 280 -13.18 0.77 29.05
N ARG A 281 -12.04 1.06 29.67
CA ARG A 281 -11.68 0.59 31.00
C ARG A 281 -11.20 1.75 31.86
N ILE A 282 -11.45 1.70 33.16
CA ILE A 282 -11.01 2.73 34.11
C ILE A 282 -10.24 2.06 35.23
N LYS A 283 -8.95 2.40 35.34
CA LYS A 283 -8.02 1.83 36.31
C LYS A 283 -7.96 2.72 37.55
N LYS A 284 -7.91 2.11 38.75
CA LYS A 284 -7.69 2.76 40.06
C LYS A 284 -8.90 3.56 40.61
N LEU A 285 -10.11 2.99 40.61
CA LEU A 285 -11.17 3.54 41.49
C LEU A 285 -10.74 3.42 42.96
N LYS A 286 -10.92 4.50 43.73
CA LYS A 286 -10.40 4.61 45.10
C LYS A 286 -11.18 3.82 46.14
N SER A 287 -12.43 3.43 45.85
CA SER A 287 -13.34 2.79 46.81
C SER A 287 -14.47 2.03 46.13
N THR A 288 -15.21 1.24 46.91
CA THR A 288 -16.39 0.46 46.50
C THR A 288 -17.67 1.07 47.08
N PRO A 289 -18.84 0.96 46.42
CA PRO A 289 -20.10 1.49 46.97
C PRO A 289 -20.61 0.64 48.15
N ILE A 290 -20.47 -0.69 48.06
CA ILE A 290 -20.79 -1.65 49.13
C ILE A 290 -19.50 -2.08 49.85
N TYR A 291 -19.60 -2.38 51.14
CA TYR A 291 -18.64 -3.22 51.87
C TYR A 291 -19.32 -4.50 52.37
N VAL A 292 -18.55 -5.59 52.42
CA VAL A 292 -18.93 -6.82 53.12
C VAL A 292 -17.89 -7.12 54.19
N LYS A 293 -18.38 -7.44 55.39
CA LYS A 293 -17.58 -7.73 56.57
C LYS A 293 -17.89 -9.15 57.06
N PRO A 294 -17.16 -10.18 56.57
CA PRO A 294 -17.23 -11.51 57.15
C PRO A 294 -16.53 -11.54 58.51
N GLN A 295 -17.15 -12.21 59.47
CA GLN A 295 -16.57 -12.63 60.75
C GLN A 295 -16.80 -14.12 60.90
N ILE A 296 -15.73 -14.87 61.17
CA ILE A 296 -15.79 -16.33 61.29
C ILE A 296 -15.00 -16.70 62.55
N THR A 297 -15.63 -17.44 63.46
CA THR A 297 -15.02 -17.91 64.70
C THR A 297 -15.22 -19.42 64.82
N SER A 298 -14.11 -20.17 64.88
CA SER A 298 -14.11 -21.62 64.99
C SER A 298 -13.71 -22.03 66.40
N ASP A 299 -14.53 -22.87 67.03
CA ASP A 299 -14.35 -23.36 68.39
C ASP A 299 -14.82 -24.82 68.48
N SER A 300 -13.93 -25.68 68.97
CA SER A 300 -14.22 -27.05 69.42
C SER A 300 -15.10 -27.89 68.46
N GLY A 301 -14.75 -27.91 67.17
CA GLY A 301 -15.48 -28.68 66.14
C GLY A 301 -16.69 -27.98 65.53
N THR A 302 -17.01 -26.77 65.97
CA THR A 302 -18.05 -25.90 65.36
C THR A 302 -17.44 -24.61 64.83
N CYS A 303 -18.13 -23.96 63.90
CA CYS A 303 -17.67 -22.71 63.31
C CYS A 303 -18.85 -21.74 63.10
N ARG A 304 -18.90 -20.67 63.88
CA ARG A 304 -19.90 -19.60 63.72
C ARG A 304 -19.48 -18.65 62.61
N ILE A 305 -20.44 -18.25 61.79
CA ILE A 305 -20.27 -17.29 60.70
C ILE A 305 -21.24 -16.13 60.89
N SER A 306 -20.74 -14.92 60.67
CA SER A 306 -21.49 -13.66 60.73
C SER A 306 -21.02 -12.76 59.59
N LEU A 307 -21.91 -12.43 58.67
CA LEU A 307 -21.66 -11.57 57.52
C LEU A 307 -22.52 -10.33 57.63
N LEU A 308 -21.91 -9.16 57.43
CA LEU A 308 -22.61 -7.89 57.42
C LEU A 308 -22.31 -7.14 56.12
N VAL A 309 -23.35 -6.63 55.45
CA VAL A 309 -23.29 -5.99 54.14
C VAL A 309 -23.85 -4.58 54.28
N GLY A 310 -23.13 -3.55 53.83
CA GLY A 310 -23.60 -2.17 53.97
C GLY A 310 -22.99 -1.20 52.96
N ILE A 311 -23.50 0.04 52.94
CA ILE A 311 -22.99 1.11 52.07
C ILE A 311 -21.69 1.68 52.66
N ARG A 312 -20.64 1.77 51.84
CA ARG A 312 -19.35 2.40 52.17
C ARG A 312 -19.21 3.78 51.54
N ASN A 313 -19.71 3.95 50.31
CA ASN A 313 -19.80 5.23 49.60
C ASN A 313 -21.18 5.27 48.93
N ASP A 314 -22.02 6.23 49.29
CA ASP A 314 -23.36 6.34 48.72
C ASP A 314 -23.28 6.82 47.25
N PRO A 315 -23.77 6.05 46.26
CA PRO A 315 -23.83 6.48 44.86
C PRO A 315 -24.96 7.50 44.58
N GLY A 316 -25.76 7.88 45.57
CA GLY A 316 -26.88 8.83 45.43
C GLY A 316 -28.12 8.24 44.74
N LYS A 317 -28.17 6.91 44.57
CA LYS A 317 -29.28 6.13 44.01
C LYS A 317 -29.45 4.82 44.77
N ALA A 318 -30.62 4.20 44.64
CA ALA A 318 -30.88 2.89 45.23
C ALA A 318 -29.91 1.84 44.67
N ILE A 319 -29.41 0.99 45.57
CA ILE A 319 -28.65 -0.21 45.23
C ILE A 319 -29.63 -1.38 45.32
N ASP A 320 -29.83 -2.05 44.18
CA ASP A 320 -30.81 -3.10 43.96
C ASP A 320 -30.13 -4.42 43.57
N ASP A 321 -30.89 -5.52 43.59
CA ASP A 321 -30.43 -6.87 43.21
C ASP A 321 -29.15 -7.33 43.93
N ILE A 322 -29.05 -7.02 45.23
CA ILE A 322 -27.91 -7.36 46.06
C ILE A 322 -27.97 -8.85 46.41
N ASN A 323 -26.96 -9.58 45.97
CA ASN A 323 -26.82 -11.02 46.18
C ASN A 323 -25.39 -11.35 46.66
N VAL A 324 -25.25 -12.16 47.71
CA VAL A 324 -23.97 -12.67 48.21
C VAL A 324 -23.91 -14.18 48.03
N GLN A 325 -22.90 -14.68 47.32
CA GLN A 325 -22.69 -16.10 47.04
C GLN A 325 -21.34 -16.55 47.61
N PHE A 326 -21.31 -17.74 48.23
CA PHE A 326 -20.06 -18.38 48.66
C PHE A 326 -20.23 -19.90 48.68
N GLN A 327 -19.12 -20.64 48.55
CA GLN A 327 -19.13 -22.09 48.69
C GLN A 327 -18.72 -22.46 50.13
N LEU A 328 -19.40 -23.43 50.74
CA LEU A 328 -18.99 -23.95 52.05
C LEU A 328 -17.60 -24.62 51.91
N PRO A 329 -16.64 -24.35 52.82
CA PRO A 329 -15.33 -24.96 52.77
C PRO A 329 -15.36 -26.51 52.83
N PRO A 330 -14.32 -27.17 52.30
CA PRO A 330 -14.10 -28.60 52.55
C PRO A 330 -14.14 -28.91 54.04
N ARG A 331 -14.70 -30.07 54.38
CA ARG A 331 -14.94 -30.54 55.76
C ARG A 331 -16.03 -29.83 56.58
N VAL A 332 -16.88 -29.03 55.94
CA VAL A 332 -18.18 -28.64 56.52
C VAL A 332 -19.21 -29.72 56.16
N LEU A 333 -19.82 -30.35 57.17
CA LEU A 333 -20.87 -31.36 56.99
C LEU A 333 -22.22 -30.70 56.69
N SER A 334 -22.64 -29.77 57.54
CA SER A 334 -23.89 -29.01 57.43
C SER A 334 -23.69 -27.56 57.85
N ALA A 335 -24.63 -26.70 57.45
CA ALA A 335 -24.63 -25.28 57.73
C ALA A 335 -26.07 -24.84 58.03
N ASP A 336 -26.29 -24.25 59.19
CA ASP A 336 -27.53 -23.56 59.56
C ASP A 336 -27.28 -22.06 59.49
N LEU A 337 -28.00 -21.35 58.62
CA LEU A 337 -27.77 -19.95 58.26
C LEU A 337 -29.09 -19.17 58.27
N THR A 338 -29.10 -18.03 58.96
CA THR A 338 -30.27 -17.14 59.10
C THR A 338 -29.89 -15.71 58.73
N SER A 339 -30.84 -14.90 58.28
CA SER A 339 -30.60 -13.49 57.91
C SER A 339 -31.71 -12.56 58.42
N ASN A 340 -31.35 -11.32 58.75
CA ASN A 340 -32.32 -10.30 59.19
C ASN A 340 -33.07 -9.62 58.03
N TYR A 341 -32.49 -9.63 56.81
CA TYR A 341 -33.12 -9.24 55.55
C TYR A 341 -32.73 -10.23 54.46
N GLY A 342 -33.60 -10.40 53.46
CA GLY A 342 -33.39 -11.33 52.36
C GLY A 342 -33.59 -12.80 52.75
N THR A 343 -33.39 -13.69 51.77
CA THR A 343 -33.46 -15.15 51.94
C THR A 343 -32.09 -15.78 51.76
N VAL A 344 -31.80 -16.84 52.53
CA VAL A 344 -30.59 -17.65 52.40
C VAL A 344 -30.98 -19.03 51.89
N ASN A 345 -30.35 -19.47 50.81
CA ASN A 345 -30.53 -20.79 50.23
C ASN A 345 -29.19 -21.54 50.21
N ILE A 346 -29.24 -22.86 50.38
CA ILE A 346 -28.06 -23.73 50.29
C ILE A 346 -28.34 -24.80 49.25
N LEU A 347 -27.57 -24.76 48.16
CA LEU A 347 -27.70 -25.68 47.03
C LEU A 347 -26.99 -27.01 47.33
N SER A 348 -27.43 -28.08 46.64
CA SER A 348 -26.89 -29.45 46.79
C SER A 348 -25.38 -29.56 46.53
N ASN A 349 -24.79 -28.64 45.77
CA ASN A 349 -23.34 -28.53 45.54
C ASN A 349 -22.58 -27.78 46.65
N LYS A 350 -23.21 -27.57 47.82
CA LYS A 350 -22.70 -26.79 48.97
C LYS A 350 -22.41 -25.30 48.67
N THR A 351 -23.09 -24.72 47.68
CA THR A 351 -23.10 -23.26 47.46
C THR A 351 -24.20 -22.61 48.28
N CYS A 352 -23.84 -21.60 49.08
CA CYS A 352 -24.78 -20.73 49.77
C CYS A 352 -25.03 -19.45 48.94
N THR A 353 -26.29 -19.05 48.80
CA THR A 353 -26.70 -17.79 48.20
C THR A 353 -27.61 -17.02 49.16
N TRP A 354 -27.29 -15.75 49.39
CA TRP A 354 -28.07 -14.83 50.23
C TRP A 354 -28.55 -13.65 49.37
N SER A 355 -29.85 -13.60 49.12
CA SER A 355 -30.49 -12.61 48.25
C SER A 355 -31.18 -11.54 49.10
N ILE A 356 -30.55 -10.36 49.20
CA ILE A 356 -31.03 -9.22 49.99
C ILE A 356 -32.02 -8.37 49.18
N GLY A 357 -31.84 -8.28 47.85
CA GLY A 357 -32.68 -7.44 46.99
C GLY A 357 -32.27 -5.97 47.05
N ARG A 358 -33.15 -5.07 47.49
CA ARG A 358 -32.87 -3.64 47.66
C ARG A 358 -32.19 -3.37 49.00
N MET A 359 -31.17 -2.50 49.02
CA MET A 359 -30.52 -2.10 50.28
C MET A 359 -31.55 -1.42 51.22
N PRO A 360 -31.77 -1.94 52.45
CA PRO A 360 -32.65 -1.31 53.43
C PRO A 360 -32.04 -0.02 54.00
N LYS A 361 -32.89 0.82 54.61
CA LYS A 361 -32.51 2.14 55.16
C LYS A 361 -32.58 2.22 56.69
N ASP A 362 -33.16 1.23 57.33
CA ASP A 362 -33.50 1.19 58.75
C ASP A 362 -32.46 0.41 59.59
N LYS A 363 -32.02 -0.76 59.12
CA LYS A 363 -30.92 -1.52 59.73
C LYS A 363 -30.05 -2.19 58.67
N THR A 364 -28.80 -2.44 59.00
CA THR A 364 -27.81 -3.07 58.11
C THR A 364 -28.13 -4.56 57.90
N PRO A 365 -28.13 -5.07 56.64
CA PRO A 365 -28.20 -6.49 56.35
C PRO A 365 -27.09 -7.30 57.04
N SER A 366 -27.49 -8.37 57.70
CA SER A 366 -26.59 -9.34 58.31
C SER A 366 -27.15 -10.77 58.22
N MET A 367 -26.25 -11.72 57.96
CA MET A 367 -26.50 -13.17 57.95
C MET A 367 -25.62 -13.83 59.02
N THR A 368 -26.22 -14.65 59.88
CA THR A 368 -25.56 -15.32 61.01
C THR A 368 -25.91 -16.80 61.05
N GLY A 369 -24.96 -17.66 61.42
CA GLY A 369 -25.20 -19.09 61.45
C GLY A 369 -24.07 -19.92 62.05
N THR A 370 -24.28 -21.24 62.08
CA THR A 370 -23.33 -22.23 62.60
C THR A 370 -23.05 -23.31 61.56
N LEU A 371 -21.77 -23.57 61.32
CA LEU A 371 -21.25 -24.62 60.46
C LEU A 371 -20.76 -25.78 61.33
N VAL A 372 -21.15 -27.01 60.99
CA VAL A 372 -20.69 -28.24 61.66
C VAL A 372 -19.50 -28.81 60.88
N LEU A 373 -18.39 -29.05 61.57
CA LEU A 373 -17.17 -29.60 60.95
C LEU A 373 -17.16 -31.13 61.01
N GLU A 374 -16.37 -31.77 60.15
CA GLU A 374 -16.10 -33.21 60.21
C GLU A 374 -15.41 -33.61 61.53
N THR A 375 -15.72 -34.81 62.02
CA THR A 375 -15.14 -35.38 63.25
C THR A 375 -13.61 -35.44 63.16
N GLY A 376 -12.94 -34.84 64.15
CA GLY A 376 -11.48 -34.68 64.17
C GLY A 376 -10.95 -33.36 63.61
N VAL A 377 -11.82 -32.44 63.14
CA VAL A 377 -11.43 -31.09 62.71
C VAL A 377 -11.80 -30.08 63.81
N GLU A 378 -10.86 -29.78 64.71
CA GLU A 378 -11.09 -28.81 65.80
C GLU A 378 -11.35 -27.38 65.29
N ARG A 379 -10.68 -26.99 64.19
CA ARG A 379 -10.66 -25.61 63.67
C ARG A 379 -10.70 -25.56 62.14
N LEU A 380 -11.48 -24.63 61.62
CA LEU A 380 -11.52 -24.33 60.19
C LEU A 380 -10.28 -23.53 59.74
N HIS A 381 -9.50 -24.09 58.82
CA HIS A 381 -8.27 -23.47 58.28
C HIS A 381 -8.43 -22.78 56.91
N VAL A 382 -9.49 -23.12 56.16
CA VAL A 382 -9.81 -22.53 54.86
C VAL A 382 -11.11 -21.76 55.00
N PHE A 383 -11.06 -20.45 54.80
CA PHE A 383 -12.24 -19.58 54.81
C PHE A 383 -12.76 -19.40 53.37
N PRO A 384 -14.08 -19.21 53.19
CA PRO A 384 -14.66 -19.09 51.86
C PRO A 384 -14.45 -17.70 51.27
N THR A 385 -14.37 -17.63 49.93
CA THR A 385 -14.47 -16.38 49.16
C THR A 385 -15.94 -15.98 49.04
N PHE A 386 -16.26 -14.71 49.27
CA PHE A 386 -17.60 -14.18 49.08
C PHE A 386 -17.66 -13.39 47.77
N LEU A 387 -18.46 -13.88 46.84
CA LEU A 387 -18.85 -13.17 45.62
C LEU A 387 -20.06 -12.27 45.94
N VAL A 388 -20.04 -11.02 45.48
CA VAL A 388 -21.15 -10.07 45.66
C VAL A 388 -21.57 -9.50 44.32
N GLY A 389 -22.85 -9.65 43.99
CA GLY A 389 -23.52 -8.99 42.88
C GLY A 389 -24.44 -7.87 43.36
N PHE A 390 -24.56 -6.81 42.57
CA PHE A 390 -25.57 -5.75 42.74
C PHE A 390 -25.76 -4.94 41.46
N LYS A 391 -26.79 -4.09 41.44
CA LYS A 391 -27.19 -3.23 40.33
C LYS A 391 -27.50 -1.81 40.82
N ILE A 392 -27.06 -0.79 40.08
CA ILE A 392 -27.36 0.63 40.36
C ILE A 392 -27.89 1.28 39.08
N LEU A 393 -29.13 1.75 39.13
CA LEU A 393 -29.81 2.42 38.02
C LEU A 393 -29.60 3.94 38.08
N GLY A 394 -29.26 4.55 36.95
CA GLY A 394 -29.06 5.99 36.81
C GLY A 394 -27.70 6.52 37.27
N VAL A 395 -26.68 5.65 37.42
CA VAL A 395 -25.31 6.01 37.81
C VAL A 395 -24.29 5.21 36.98
N ALA A 396 -23.22 5.89 36.55
CA ALA A 396 -21.94 5.30 36.19
C ALA A 396 -20.99 5.52 37.37
N LEU A 397 -20.52 4.45 38.02
CA LEU A 397 -19.66 4.54 39.22
C LEU A 397 -18.30 5.17 38.93
N SER A 398 -17.86 5.21 37.67
CA SER A 398 -16.68 5.97 37.25
C SER A 398 -16.81 7.50 37.40
N GLY A 399 -18.04 8.01 37.44
CA GLY A 399 -18.31 9.44 37.32
C GLY A 399 -18.23 9.98 35.89
N LEU A 400 -18.05 9.13 34.87
CA LEU A 400 -18.14 9.52 33.46
C LEU A 400 -19.53 10.08 33.16
N LYS A 401 -19.58 11.19 32.41
CA LYS A 401 -20.82 11.86 31.99
C LYS A 401 -20.70 12.28 30.55
N ILE A 402 -21.75 12.07 29.78
CA ILE A 402 -21.95 12.72 28.49
C ILE A 402 -22.15 14.22 28.76
N GLU A 403 -21.38 15.05 28.06
CA GLU A 403 -21.48 16.51 28.13
C GLU A 403 -22.40 17.03 27.03
N LYS A 404 -22.16 16.61 25.78
CA LYS A 404 -22.87 17.11 24.61
C LYS A 404 -23.08 16.03 23.57
N LEU A 405 -24.24 16.07 22.90
CA LEU A 405 -24.53 15.29 21.69
C LEU A 405 -25.19 16.22 20.66
N ASP A 406 -24.42 16.59 19.65
CA ASP A 406 -24.83 17.45 18.54
C ASP A 406 -25.07 16.64 17.26
N PHE A 407 -25.81 17.24 16.33
CA PHE A 407 -26.34 16.62 15.12
C PHE A 407 -26.18 17.56 13.94
N LYS A 408 -25.78 17.02 12.79
CA LYS A 408 -25.80 17.68 11.49
C LYS A 408 -26.54 16.79 10.48
N ASN A 409 -26.95 17.38 9.36
CA ASN A 409 -27.56 16.69 8.21
C ASN A 409 -28.88 15.95 8.53
N LEU A 410 -29.65 16.42 9.53
CA LEU A 410 -30.99 15.93 9.84
C LEU A 410 -32.06 16.99 9.53
N PRO A 411 -33.18 16.62 8.87
CA PRO A 411 -34.25 17.57 8.52
C PRO A 411 -35.11 17.99 9.71
N THR A 412 -35.17 17.19 10.78
CA THR A 412 -35.88 17.49 12.03
C THR A 412 -34.98 17.23 13.23
N ARG A 413 -35.21 17.95 14.34
CA ARG A 413 -34.46 17.72 15.59
C ARG A 413 -34.88 16.37 16.18
N PRO A 414 -33.95 15.42 16.41
CA PRO A 414 -34.30 14.13 16.98
C PRO A 414 -34.59 14.22 18.49
N TYR A 415 -35.41 13.29 18.99
CA TYR A 415 -35.50 13.02 20.41
C TYR A 415 -34.18 12.41 20.92
N LYS A 416 -33.78 12.75 22.15
CA LYS A 416 -32.51 12.33 22.76
C LYS A 416 -32.76 11.71 24.13
N GLY A 417 -32.46 10.42 24.29
CA GLY A 417 -32.44 9.73 25.57
C GLY A 417 -31.02 9.47 26.07
N PHE A 418 -30.81 9.62 27.39
CA PHE A 418 -29.55 9.27 28.05
C PHE A 418 -29.82 8.44 29.30
N ARG A 419 -29.09 7.32 29.46
CA ARG A 419 -29.19 6.45 30.64
C ARG A 419 -27.80 6.09 31.13
N ALA A 420 -27.69 5.79 32.42
CA ALA A 420 -26.50 5.15 32.99
C ALA A 420 -26.95 3.95 33.84
N LEU A 421 -26.17 2.87 33.82
CA LEU A 421 -26.46 1.62 34.51
C LEU A 421 -25.14 0.96 34.93
N THR A 422 -24.91 0.84 36.23
CA THR A 422 -23.80 0.04 36.75
C THR A 422 -24.29 -1.33 37.23
N ARG A 423 -23.54 -2.38 36.93
CA ARG A 423 -23.66 -3.75 37.45
C ARG A 423 -22.30 -4.17 38.03
N GLN A 424 -22.25 -5.19 38.88
CA GLN A 424 -20.99 -5.62 39.51
C GLN A 424 -20.96 -7.15 39.69
N LYS A 425 -19.76 -7.70 39.50
CA LYS A 425 -19.31 -8.99 40.06
C LYS A 425 -18.07 -8.71 40.95
N CYS A 426 -18.16 -8.96 42.27
CA CYS A 426 -17.19 -8.45 43.26
C CYS A 426 -16.62 -9.59 44.15
N ASP A 427 -15.30 -9.77 44.20
CA ASP A 427 -14.68 -10.87 44.96
C ASP A 427 -14.04 -10.41 46.29
N PHE A 428 -14.43 -11.05 47.39
CA PHE A 428 -13.87 -10.85 48.73
C PHE A 428 -13.10 -12.10 49.21
N TYR A 429 -11.77 -12.00 49.30
CA TYR A 429 -10.87 -13.12 49.62
C TYR A 429 -10.48 -13.17 51.12
N SER A 430 -10.23 -14.38 51.64
CA SER A 430 -10.11 -14.65 53.08
C SER A 430 -8.89 -15.52 53.47
N TYR A 431 -7.73 -15.29 52.83
CA TYR A 431 -6.51 -16.08 53.07
C TYR A 431 -5.75 -15.78 54.38
N PRO A 432 -5.22 -16.82 55.06
CA PRO A 432 -4.07 -16.73 55.97
C PRO A 432 -2.76 -17.11 55.24
N SER A 433 -1.76 -16.22 55.22
CA SER A 433 -0.53 -16.43 54.43
C SER A 433 0.46 -17.41 55.08
N ARG A 434 0.92 -18.41 54.31
CA ARG A 434 2.24 -19.06 54.51
C ARG A 434 3.17 -18.69 53.36
N ILE A 435 4.43 -18.44 53.67
CA ILE A 435 5.48 -18.22 52.66
C ILE A 435 6.13 -19.57 52.34
N LEU A 436 6.14 -19.94 51.05
CA LEU A 436 6.95 -21.01 50.47
C LEU A 436 7.45 -20.53 49.09
N GLY A 437 8.65 -20.97 48.69
CA GLY A 437 9.40 -20.34 47.59
C GLY A 437 8.88 -20.67 46.18
N ASN A 438 9.01 -19.69 45.29
CA ASN A 438 9.03 -19.79 43.82
C ASN A 438 8.25 -20.93 43.13
N GLY A 439 6.95 -21.05 43.43
CA GLY A 439 5.97 -21.70 42.55
C GLY A 439 5.11 -20.66 41.85
N ARG A 440 5.18 -20.53 40.51
CA ARG A 440 4.33 -19.61 39.74
C ARG A 440 2.90 -20.17 39.61
N ILE A 441 2.04 -19.89 40.58
CA ILE A 441 0.60 -20.10 40.44
C ILE A 441 0.04 -18.99 39.54
N ILE A 442 -0.43 -19.36 38.35
CA ILE A 442 -0.99 -18.44 37.36
C ILE A 442 -2.51 -18.66 37.29
N ASN A 443 -3.31 -17.76 37.88
CA ASN A 443 -4.70 -17.62 37.45
C ASN A 443 -4.70 -17.08 36.01
N ARG A 444 -5.24 -17.85 35.07
CA ARG A 444 -4.94 -17.73 33.63
C ARG A 444 -6.08 -17.15 32.80
N THR A 445 -6.76 -16.13 33.32
CA THR A 445 -7.70 -15.29 32.57
C THR A 445 -7.32 -13.82 32.74
N GLN A 446 -7.60 -13.00 31.72
CA GLN A 446 -7.24 -11.57 31.62
C GLN A 446 -5.73 -11.23 31.71
N LYS A 447 -5.08 -11.15 30.55
CA LYS A 447 -4.04 -10.12 30.32
C LYS A 447 -4.33 -9.39 29.01
N LEU A 448 -4.30 -8.07 29.08
CA LEU A 448 -4.24 -7.21 27.90
C LEU A 448 -2.83 -7.27 27.32
N PHE A 449 -2.73 -7.19 25.99
CA PHE A 449 -1.59 -6.58 25.34
C PHE A 449 -1.82 -5.06 25.25
N CYS A 450 -0.77 -4.29 25.55
CA CYS A 450 -0.75 -2.85 25.38
C CYS A 450 0.21 -2.53 24.23
N VAL A 451 -0.05 -1.48 23.46
CA VAL A 451 0.76 -1.11 22.30
C VAL A 451 2.17 -0.72 22.76
N MET A 452 3.17 -1.47 22.30
CA MET A 452 4.56 -1.02 22.24
C MET A 452 4.90 -0.73 20.78
N ARG A 453 5.60 0.38 20.54
CA ARG A 453 6.06 0.78 19.21
C ARG A 453 7.12 -0.21 18.70
N ASN A 454 7.25 -0.31 17.38
CA ASN A 454 8.40 -0.95 16.76
C ASN A 454 9.69 -0.23 17.19
N SER A 455 10.60 -0.99 17.77
CA SER A 455 12.02 -0.67 17.89
C SER A 455 12.80 -1.96 17.67
N SER A 456 13.50 -2.05 16.55
CA SER A 456 14.23 -3.23 16.11
C SER A 456 15.39 -3.58 17.06
N CYS A 457 15.61 -4.87 17.32
CA CYS A 457 16.75 -5.35 18.09
C CYS A 457 17.84 -5.88 17.16
N GLY A 458 18.69 -4.97 16.68
CA GLY A 458 19.99 -5.33 16.11
C GLY A 458 20.95 -5.76 17.21
N GLN A 459 21.75 -6.81 16.97
CA GLN A 459 22.71 -7.30 17.96
C GLN A 459 23.96 -6.41 18.05
N SER A 460 24.43 -6.15 19.27
CA SER A 460 25.83 -5.86 19.56
C SER A 460 26.20 -6.35 20.96
N ARG A 461 27.51 -6.56 21.21
CA ARG A 461 28.03 -7.22 22.42
C ARG A 461 28.82 -6.24 23.32
N VAL A 462 29.26 -6.75 24.48
CA VAL A 462 30.43 -6.33 25.28
C VAL A 462 30.24 -5.27 26.41
N PHE A 463 30.31 -5.79 27.64
CA PHE A 463 30.92 -5.25 28.88
C PHE A 463 30.57 -3.87 29.49
N SER A 464 29.69 -3.92 30.51
CA SER A 464 29.99 -3.61 31.93
C SER A 464 30.95 -2.46 32.31
N ARG A 465 30.41 -1.44 33.04
CA ARG A 465 30.76 -1.19 34.46
C ARG A 465 29.76 -0.24 35.17
N ASN A 466 29.69 -0.34 36.50
CA ASN A 466 28.89 0.53 37.37
C ASN A 466 29.60 1.87 37.67
N PHE A 467 28.85 2.93 38.04
CA PHE A 467 28.88 3.49 39.42
C PHE A 467 27.76 4.55 39.65
N ASN A 468 27.58 4.96 40.91
CA ASN A 468 26.49 5.85 41.40
C ASN A 468 26.79 7.35 41.26
N GLY A 469 25.77 8.22 41.26
CA GLY A 469 25.95 9.61 41.75
C GLY A 469 24.95 10.71 41.34
N ILE A 470 23.97 10.99 42.23
CA ILE A 470 23.58 12.34 42.74
C ILE A 470 23.22 13.49 41.75
N ASN A 471 22.01 14.03 41.90
CA ASN A 471 21.53 15.36 41.43
C ASN A 471 22.07 16.50 42.34
N PRO A 472 22.26 17.77 41.90
CA PRO A 472 21.13 18.63 41.48
C PRO A 472 21.39 19.83 40.51
N MET A 473 20.28 20.51 40.16
CA MET A 473 20.08 21.93 39.76
C MET A 473 21.29 22.85 39.44
N GLY A 474 21.23 23.61 38.32
CA GLY A 474 22.10 24.79 38.12
C GLY A 474 21.92 25.57 36.80
N THR A 475 21.49 26.82 36.89
CA THR A 475 21.23 27.80 35.81
C THR A 475 22.42 28.24 34.93
N SER A 476 22.19 28.32 33.61
CA SER A 476 22.68 29.31 32.62
C SER A 476 23.86 30.26 32.95
N LYS A 477 24.96 30.18 32.17
CA LYS A 477 25.46 31.29 31.31
C LYS A 477 26.64 30.90 30.38
N ARG A 478 27.01 31.80 29.46
CA ARG A 478 28.08 31.67 28.44
C ARG A 478 29.50 31.56 29.03
N GLY A 479 30.40 30.87 28.33
CA GLY A 479 31.85 31.00 28.49
C GLY A 479 32.62 30.58 27.22
N PHE A 480 33.30 31.52 26.56
CA PHE A 480 34.26 31.26 25.49
C PHE A 480 35.67 31.14 26.06
N ARG A 481 36.52 30.30 25.47
CA ARG A 481 38.00 30.47 25.47
C ARG A 481 38.59 30.04 24.13
N VAL A 482 39.71 30.67 23.77
CA VAL A 482 40.41 30.65 22.47
C VAL A 482 41.93 30.73 22.79
N ILE A 483 42.81 30.66 21.77
CA ILE A 483 44.28 30.82 21.77
C ILE A 483 45.01 29.50 22.10
N ALA A 484 46.06 29.06 21.38
CA ALA A 484 46.61 29.30 20.02
C ALA A 484 47.59 28.11 19.73
N SER A 485 48.39 27.97 18.66
CA SER A 485 48.83 28.79 17.50
C SER A 485 49.03 27.81 16.29
N VAL A 486 49.64 28.05 15.12
CA VAL A 486 50.56 29.06 14.52
C VAL A 486 50.11 29.33 13.06
N ALA A 487 50.72 30.29 12.35
CA ALA A 487 50.49 30.57 10.92
C ALA A 487 51.80 30.90 10.18
N SER A 488 51.75 31.00 8.85
CA SER A 488 52.79 31.62 8.02
C SER A 488 52.17 32.43 6.87
N ASP A 489 52.15 33.76 7.01
CA ASP A 489 51.74 34.70 5.95
C ASP A 489 52.87 34.92 4.92
N PHE A 490 52.50 35.36 3.71
CA PHE A 490 53.13 36.52 3.06
C PHE A 490 52.11 37.22 2.12
N ARG A 491 52.36 38.49 1.77
CA ARG A 491 51.29 39.44 1.36
C ARG A 491 51.73 40.46 0.29
N ASN A 492 50.73 41.14 -0.30
CA ASN A 492 50.79 42.31 -1.20
C ASN A 492 51.09 41.96 -2.67
N HIS A 493 50.42 42.55 -3.67
CA HIS A 493 50.11 43.98 -3.80
C HIS A 493 48.65 44.34 -4.18
N SER A 494 48.33 45.63 -4.07
CA SER A 494 47.12 46.34 -4.55
C SER A 494 47.42 46.95 -5.95
N THR A 495 46.54 47.50 -6.80
CA THR A 495 45.23 48.21 -6.70
C THR A 495 44.30 47.78 -7.87
N SER A 496 43.09 48.30 -8.16
CA SER A 496 42.41 49.58 -7.85
C SER A 496 40.87 49.58 -8.02
N ILE A 497 40.18 50.32 -7.12
CA ILE A 497 39.00 51.22 -7.27
C ILE A 497 37.86 50.93 -8.30
N GLU A 498 36.62 51.20 -7.87
CA GLU A 498 35.33 50.98 -8.54
C GLU A 498 34.62 52.30 -8.97
N LYS A 499 33.59 52.21 -9.84
CA LYS A 499 32.57 53.23 -10.26
C LYS A 499 33.00 54.10 -11.47
N THR A 500 32.11 54.63 -12.34
CA THR A 500 30.68 55.00 -12.16
C THR A 500 29.83 54.85 -13.46
N ARG A 501 28.49 54.97 -13.33
CA ARG A 501 27.41 54.98 -14.35
C ARG A 501 27.64 55.88 -15.58
N VAL A 502 26.98 55.55 -16.72
CA VAL A 502 25.90 56.35 -17.39
C VAL A 502 25.43 55.66 -18.70
N ASN A 503 24.15 55.81 -19.09
CA ASN A 503 23.61 55.42 -20.41
C ASN A 503 23.67 56.61 -21.40
N ASN A 504 23.88 56.38 -22.70
CA ASN A 504 22.80 56.47 -23.72
C ASN A 504 23.24 56.24 -25.18
N ASP A 505 22.24 55.94 -26.02
CA ASP A 505 22.07 56.24 -27.46
C ASP A 505 23.00 55.66 -28.56
N LYS A 506 22.36 54.90 -29.46
CA LYS A 506 22.33 55.04 -30.95
C LYS A 506 23.69 55.25 -31.69
N ASN A 507 24.05 54.47 -32.74
CA ASN A 507 23.33 54.40 -34.02
C ASN A 507 23.98 53.43 -35.05
N PHE A 508 23.17 52.93 -36.00
CA PHE A 508 23.43 52.70 -37.45
C PHE A 508 24.58 51.81 -38.00
N GLU A 509 24.18 50.86 -38.87
CA GLU A 509 24.77 50.54 -40.22
C GLU A 509 26.15 49.85 -40.33
N ARG A 510 26.52 49.11 -41.41
CA ARG A 510 25.86 48.45 -42.60
C ARG A 510 26.96 47.70 -43.39
N ILE A 511 26.62 47.09 -44.54
CA ILE A 511 27.52 46.67 -45.67
C ILE A 511 28.26 45.33 -45.48
N TYR A 512 28.45 44.43 -46.46
CA TYR A 512 27.67 43.96 -47.64
C TYR A 512 28.43 42.73 -48.27
N VAL A 513 27.96 42.18 -49.40
CA VAL A 513 28.65 41.20 -50.30
C VAL A 513 28.77 39.76 -49.75
N GLN A 514 28.18 38.65 -50.24
CA GLN A 514 27.66 38.15 -51.55
C GLN A 514 28.62 37.19 -52.30
N GLY A 515 28.19 35.92 -52.47
CA GLY A 515 28.78 34.90 -53.37
C GLY A 515 29.82 33.95 -52.72
N GLY A 516 30.02 32.69 -53.19
CA GLY A 516 29.26 31.90 -54.16
C GLY A 516 30.04 30.74 -54.83
N PHE A 517 29.36 29.62 -55.13
CA PHE A 517 29.71 28.50 -56.05
C PHE A 517 30.76 27.40 -55.72
N ASN A 518 30.24 26.17 -55.58
CA ASN A 518 30.59 24.89 -56.26
C ASN A 518 32.04 24.32 -56.37
N ALA A 519 32.26 23.26 -55.57
CA ALA A 519 32.54 21.85 -55.99
C ALA A 519 33.71 21.44 -56.94
N LYS A 520 34.59 20.53 -56.46
CA LYS A 520 34.91 19.19 -57.06
C LYS A 520 35.92 18.37 -56.22
N LYS A 521 35.99 17.03 -56.47
CA LYS A 521 37.06 16.09 -56.02
C LYS A 521 38.32 16.19 -56.91
N PRO A 522 39.47 15.64 -56.48
CA PRO A 522 40.06 14.50 -57.22
C PRO A 522 40.64 13.37 -56.32
N LEU A 523 41.42 12.43 -56.91
CA LEU A 523 41.97 11.20 -56.29
C LEU A 523 43.52 11.11 -56.45
N GLY A 524 44.17 10.37 -55.55
CA GLY A 524 45.05 9.22 -55.91
C GLY A 524 46.57 9.40 -56.12
N LEU A 525 47.28 8.24 -56.05
CA LEU A 525 48.70 7.92 -56.39
C LEU A 525 49.80 8.49 -55.44
N GLU A 526 50.98 7.86 -55.22
CA GLU A 526 51.45 6.44 -55.37
C GLU A 526 52.75 6.23 -54.50
N ASN A 527 53.43 5.06 -54.59
CA ASN A 527 54.50 4.60 -53.66
C ASN A 527 55.96 4.77 -54.16
N ALA A 528 56.94 4.77 -53.22
CA ALA A 528 58.33 4.23 -53.30
C ALA A 528 59.19 4.73 -52.08
N ASP A 529 60.32 4.15 -51.64
CA ASP A 529 60.84 2.76 -51.51
C ASP A 529 62.17 2.79 -50.66
N LEU A 530 62.73 1.61 -50.32
CA LEU A 530 64.12 1.31 -49.84
C LEU A 530 64.50 1.46 -48.33
N ASP A 531 64.64 0.31 -47.65
CA ASP A 531 65.92 -0.39 -47.28
C ASP A 531 67.10 0.36 -46.61
N GLU A 532 67.93 -0.23 -45.71
CA GLU A 532 67.84 -1.43 -44.85
C GLU A 532 69.01 -1.38 -43.80
N HIS A 533 68.89 -2.00 -42.60
CA HIS A 533 69.90 -2.92 -41.99
C HIS A 533 69.70 -3.19 -40.47
N ALA A 534 69.92 -4.47 -40.11
CA ALA A 534 70.00 -5.20 -38.82
C ALA A 534 70.33 -4.45 -37.48
N ALA A 535 70.02 -4.99 -36.27
CA ALA A 535 70.01 -6.41 -35.90
C ALA A 535 69.22 -6.83 -34.61
N THR A 536 68.61 -8.03 -34.69
CA THR A 536 68.42 -9.08 -33.66
C THR A 536 67.65 -8.84 -32.33
N GLY A 537 66.50 -9.53 -32.20
CA GLY A 537 65.97 -10.11 -30.95
C GLY A 537 64.77 -9.38 -30.30
N GLN A 538 63.64 -10.01 -29.95
CA GLN A 538 63.16 -11.39 -30.14
C GLN A 538 61.66 -11.40 -30.54
N HIS A 539 61.15 -12.52 -31.06
CA HIS A 539 59.75 -12.65 -31.49
C HIS A 539 58.76 -12.95 -30.35
N GLU A 540 57.66 -12.20 -30.32
CA GLU A 540 56.31 -12.79 -30.24
C GLU A 540 55.46 -12.22 -31.39
N LYS A 541 54.42 -12.95 -31.81
CA LYS A 541 53.61 -12.58 -32.98
C LYS A 541 52.58 -11.52 -32.64
N VAL A 542 52.67 -10.36 -33.30
CA VAL A 542 51.48 -9.57 -33.62
C VAL A 542 50.81 -10.25 -34.80
N GLU A 543 49.72 -11.00 -34.56
CA GLU A 543 48.87 -11.45 -35.67
C GLU A 543 48.03 -10.27 -36.16
N SER A 544 48.03 -10.05 -37.47
CA SER A 544 47.23 -9.02 -38.12
C SER A 544 45.75 -9.30 -37.89
N VAL A 545 45.05 -8.37 -37.23
CA VAL A 545 43.59 -8.40 -37.09
C VAL A 545 42.99 -8.35 -38.49
N LYS A 546 42.44 -9.48 -38.94
CA LYS A 546 41.67 -9.57 -40.19
C LYS A 546 40.39 -8.76 -40.05
N GLU A 547 39.82 -8.39 -41.20
CA GLU A 547 38.45 -7.87 -41.30
C GLU A 547 37.50 -8.82 -40.55
N GLY A 548 36.64 -8.26 -39.69
CA GLY A 548 36.02 -9.01 -38.61
C GLY A 548 35.03 -10.07 -39.08
N GLU A 549 35.22 -11.31 -38.64
CA GLU A 549 34.18 -12.33 -38.74
C GLU A 549 32.99 -11.96 -37.84
N GLU A 550 31.89 -11.53 -38.47
CA GLU A 550 30.62 -11.22 -37.80
C GLU A 550 30.19 -12.37 -36.86
N SER A 551 29.86 -12.02 -35.61
CA SER A 551 29.54 -12.97 -34.53
C SER A 551 28.42 -13.94 -34.94
N GLN A 552 28.58 -15.21 -34.59
CA GLN A 552 27.59 -16.25 -34.87
C GLN A 552 26.21 -15.89 -34.28
N THR A 553 26.18 -15.23 -33.12
CA THR A 553 24.97 -14.73 -32.45
C THR A 553 24.29 -13.62 -33.24
N VAL A 554 25.04 -12.77 -33.96
CA VAL A 554 24.50 -11.70 -34.81
C VAL A 554 23.90 -12.28 -36.09
N LYS A 555 24.56 -13.27 -36.71
CA LYS A 555 24.05 -14.02 -37.87
C LYS A 555 22.75 -14.79 -37.53
N GLU A 556 22.68 -15.38 -36.35
CA GLU A 556 21.46 -16.02 -35.85
C GLU A 556 20.33 -15.00 -35.64
N ALA A 557 20.63 -13.88 -34.97
CA ALA A 557 19.66 -12.81 -34.73
C ALA A 557 19.08 -12.23 -36.04
N TRP A 558 19.91 -11.97 -37.05
CA TRP A 558 19.43 -11.51 -38.36
C TRP A 558 18.48 -12.50 -39.01
N LYS A 559 18.84 -13.78 -39.03
CA LYS A 559 17.99 -14.85 -39.58
C LYS A 559 16.65 -14.95 -38.83
N LEU A 560 16.64 -14.78 -37.51
CA LEU A 560 15.41 -14.79 -36.71
C LEU A 560 14.52 -13.56 -37.01
N LEU A 561 15.12 -12.37 -37.12
CA LEU A 561 14.40 -11.14 -37.45
C LEU A 561 13.80 -11.17 -38.88
N GLU A 562 14.55 -11.67 -39.86
CA GLU A 562 14.06 -11.87 -41.24
C GLU A 562 12.89 -12.87 -41.31
N ASN A 563 12.93 -13.94 -40.50
CA ASN A 563 11.82 -14.90 -40.37
C ASN A 563 10.59 -14.33 -39.63
N ALA A 564 10.71 -13.21 -38.93
CA ALA A 564 9.60 -12.56 -38.24
C ALA A 564 8.85 -11.52 -39.11
N VAL A 565 9.30 -11.27 -40.36
CA VAL A 565 8.72 -10.25 -41.25
C VAL A 565 7.32 -10.65 -41.74
N VAL A 566 6.34 -9.82 -41.41
CA VAL A 566 4.95 -9.94 -41.89
C VAL A 566 4.83 -9.28 -43.25
N LYS A 567 4.09 -9.91 -44.16
CA LYS A 567 3.78 -9.40 -45.50
C LYS A 567 2.27 -9.23 -45.68
N TYR A 568 1.90 -8.26 -46.50
CA TYR A 568 0.54 -7.94 -46.91
C TYR A 568 0.56 -7.56 -48.39
N CYS A 569 -0.30 -8.21 -49.20
CA CYS A 569 -0.28 -8.12 -50.67
C CYS A 569 1.13 -8.30 -51.25
N GLY A 570 1.90 -9.23 -50.67
CA GLY A 570 3.30 -9.53 -51.02
C GLY A 570 4.35 -8.53 -50.52
N SER A 571 3.95 -7.35 -50.04
CA SER A 571 4.86 -6.30 -49.55
C SER A 571 5.18 -6.50 -48.05
N PRO A 572 6.42 -6.28 -47.58
CA PRO A 572 6.74 -6.34 -46.15
C PRO A 572 6.15 -5.13 -45.43
N ILE A 573 5.50 -5.35 -44.28
CA ILE A 573 4.70 -4.33 -43.57
C ILE A 573 4.96 -4.22 -42.06
N GLY A 574 5.82 -5.07 -41.50
CA GLY A 574 6.08 -5.10 -40.06
C GLY A 574 6.75 -6.40 -39.64
N THR A 575 6.88 -6.63 -38.33
CA THR A 575 7.34 -7.91 -37.76
C THR A 575 6.39 -8.41 -36.67
N LEU A 576 6.23 -9.73 -36.55
CA LEU A 576 5.51 -10.38 -35.44
C LEU A 576 6.12 -9.99 -34.08
N ALA A 577 5.35 -10.02 -33.00
CA ALA A 577 5.89 -9.83 -31.65
C ALA A 577 6.80 -11.00 -31.21
N ALA A 578 6.37 -12.23 -31.47
CA ALA A 578 7.16 -13.44 -31.21
C ALA A 578 6.96 -14.49 -32.32
N ASN A 579 7.93 -15.38 -32.47
CA ASN A 579 7.85 -16.55 -33.36
C ASN A 579 8.25 -17.82 -32.59
N ASP A 580 7.59 -18.07 -31.45
CA ASP A 580 7.85 -19.22 -30.58
C ASP A 580 7.17 -20.49 -31.15
N PRO A 581 7.94 -21.50 -31.61
CA PRO A 581 7.36 -22.73 -32.18
C PRO A 581 6.68 -23.63 -31.13
N ASN A 582 6.77 -23.29 -29.84
CA ASN A 582 6.15 -24.04 -28.75
C ASN A 582 4.80 -23.44 -28.31
N ASP A 583 4.49 -22.19 -28.66
CA ASP A 583 3.23 -21.55 -28.28
C ASP A 583 2.07 -22.07 -29.14
N LYS A 584 1.21 -22.89 -28.51
CA LYS A 584 0.05 -23.50 -29.16
C LYS A 584 -1.13 -22.54 -29.31
N LEU A 585 -1.10 -21.39 -28.63
CA LEU A 585 -2.15 -20.38 -28.62
C LEU A 585 -1.49 -18.98 -28.48
N PRO A 586 -0.93 -18.40 -29.55
CA PRO A 586 -0.13 -17.16 -29.49
C PRO A 586 -0.88 -15.90 -29.00
N LEU A 587 -2.19 -16.00 -28.74
CA LEU A 587 -3.09 -14.93 -28.28
C LEU A 587 -3.11 -13.71 -29.21
N ASN A 588 -2.22 -12.75 -28.95
CA ASN A 588 -2.01 -11.53 -29.71
C ASN A 588 -0.54 -11.32 -30.12
N TYR A 589 0.38 -12.24 -29.77
CA TYR A 589 1.79 -12.17 -30.16
C TYR A 589 2.00 -12.61 -31.63
N ASP A 590 0.93 -13.07 -32.29
CA ASP A 590 0.80 -13.25 -33.75
C ASP A 590 0.60 -11.93 -34.52
N GLN A 591 0.58 -10.79 -33.82
CA GLN A 591 0.32 -9.46 -34.40
C GLN A 591 1.60 -8.63 -34.52
N VAL A 592 1.53 -7.60 -35.36
CA VAL A 592 2.52 -6.52 -35.45
C VAL A 592 2.12 -5.43 -34.45
N PHE A 593 2.83 -5.30 -33.33
CA PHE A 593 2.68 -4.16 -32.42
C PHE A 593 3.47 -2.95 -32.89
N ILE A 594 2.94 -1.75 -32.67
CA ILE A 594 3.66 -0.52 -33.02
C ILE A 594 4.92 -0.35 -32.18
N ARG A 595 4.88 -0.68 -30.88
CA ARG A 595 6.04 -0.58 -29.97
C ARG A 595 7.13 -1.63 -30.28
N ASP A 596 6.77 -2.89 -30.52
CA ASP A 596 7.72 -3.98 -30.82
C ASP A 596 8.43 -3.76 -32.17
N PHE A 597 7.75 -3.16 -33.15
CA PHE A 597 8.35 -2.88 -34.45
C PHE A 597 9.40 -1.77 -34.44
N ILE A 598 9.46 -0.89 -33.41
CA ILE A 598 10.45 0.20 -33.37
C ILE A 598 11.90 -0.29 -33.47
N PRO A 599 12.41 -1.21 -32.63
CA PRO A 599 13.75 -1.76 -32.80
C PRO A 599 13.92 -2.52 -34.12
N SER A 600 12.90 -3.26 -34.60
CA SER A 600 12.96 -3.92 -35.91
C SER A 600 13.19 -2.91 -37.04
N ALA A 601 12.43 -1.83 -37.03
CA ALA A 601 12.49 -0.76 -38.01
C ALA A 601 13.83 -0.02 -37.98
N LEU A 602 14.40 0.21 -36.79
CA LEU A 602 15.75 0.77 -36.65
C LEU A 602 16.81 -0.17 -37.22
N ALA A 603 16.77 -1.46 -36.90
CA ALA A 603 17.70 -2.45 -37.48
C ALA A 603 17.60 -2.49 -39.03
N PHE A 604 16.40 -2.55 -39.60
CA PHE A 604 16.20 -2.52 -41.05
C PHE A 604 16.67 -1.20 -41.67
N LEU A 605 16.40 -0.04 -41.06
CA LEU A 605 16.89 1.26 -41.53
C LEU A 605 18.43 1.34 -41.52
N LEU A 606 19.08 0.85 -40.45
CA LEU A 606 20.54 0.80 -40.34
C LEU A 606 21.18 -0.18 -41.34
N LYS A 607 20.46 -1.22 -41.76
CA LYS A 607 20.85 -2.15 -42.86
C LYS A 607 20.57 -1.58 -44.25
N GLY A 608 19.80 -0.49 -44.35
CA GLY A 608 19.37 0.16 -45.61
C GLY A 608 18.04 -0.36 -46.19
N GLU A 609 17.37 -1.31 -45.54
CA GLU A 609 16.12 -1.94 -45.97
C GLU A 609 14.88 -1.07 -45.63
N LYS A 610 14.82 0.13 -46.22
CA LYS A 610 13.83 1.15 -45.83
C LYS A 610 12.36 0.86 -46.16
N GLU A 611 12.07 0.00 -47.14
CA GLU A 611 10.70 -0.15 -47.66
C GLU A 611 9.73 -0.81 -46.64
N ILE A 612 10.20 -1.73 -45.79
CA ILE A 612 9.35 -2.30 -44.73
C ILE A 612 8.84 -1.22 -43.76
N VAL A 613 9.69 -0.26 -43.41
CA VAL A 613 9.36 0.86 -42.51
C VAL A 613 8.43 1.86 -43.18
N ARG A 614 8.69 2.17 -44.46
CA ARG A 614 7.84 3.01 -45.29
C ARG A 614 6.41 2.45 -45.42
N ASN A 615 6.29 1.15 -45.66
CA ASN A 615 5.01 0.45 -45.77
C ASN A 615 4.29 0.39 -44.42
N PHE A 616 5.00 0.05 -43.34
CA PHE A 616 4.46 0.08 -41.97
C PHE A 616 3.86 1.44 -41.63
N LEU A 617 4.60 2.53 -41.87
CA LEU A 617 4.15 3.91 -41.59
C LEU A 617 2.88 4.27 -42.37
N LEU A 618 2.79 3.88 -43.64
CA LEU A 618 1.62 4.16 -44.50
C LEU A 618 0.40 3.29 -44.15
N HIS A 619 0.57 2.00 -43.85
CA HIS A 619 -0.56 1.13 -43.48
C HIS A 619 -1.09 1.44 -42.07
N THR A 620 -0.22 1.73 -41.10
CA THR A 620 -0.68 2.16 -39.77
C THR A 620 -1.39 3.52 -39.81
N LEU A 621 -0.96 4.44 -40.68
CA LEU A 621 -1.70 5.68 -40.99
C LEU A 621 -3.05 5.41 -41.67
N GLN A 622 -3.13 4.43 -42.57
CA GLN A 622 -4.40 4.01 -43.16
C GLN A 622 -5.36 3.50 -42.08
N LEU A 623 -4.88 2.67 -41.14
CA LEU A 623 -5.67 2.19 -40.01
C LEU A 623 -6.11 3.33 -39.08
N GLN A 624 -5.28 4.36 -38.88
CA GLN A 624 -5.67 5.57 -38.14
C GLN A 624 -6.94 6.24 -38.71
N SER A 625 -7.15 6.17 -40.03
CA SER A 625 -8.33 6.78 -40.68
C SER A 625 -9.64 6.00 -40.49
N TRP A 626 -9.59 4.77 -39.96
CA TRP A 626 -10.77 3.91 -39.81
C TRP A 626 -11.72 4.44 -38.72
N GLU A 627 -13.01 4.13 -38.88
CA GLU A 627 -14.02 4.33 -37.83
C GLU A 627 -13.74 3.37 -36.67
N LYS A 628 -13.74 3.91 -35.44
CA LYS A 628 -13.42 3.19 -34.22
C LYS A 628 -14.63 3.24 -33.31
N THR A 629 -15.05 2.10 -32.79
CA THR A 629 -16.21 1.98 -31.89
C THR A 629 -15.92 0.96 -30.81
N VAL A 630 -15.92 1.43 -29.55
CA VAL A 630 -15.85 0.59 -28.35
C VAL A 630 -17.24 0.64 -27.70
N ASP A 631 -18.00 -0.44 -27.85
CA ASP A 631 -19.42 -0.58 -27.50
C ASP A 631 -20.33 0.50 -28.14
N CYS A 632 -20.40 1.69 -27.54
CA CYS A 632 -21.19 2.84 -27.99
C CYS A 632 -20.42 4.17 -27.99
N TYR A 633 -19.08 4.11 -27.89
CA TYR A 633 -18.20 5.27 -27.85
C TYR A 633 -17.13 5.19 -28.96
N SER A 634 -16.88 6.31 -29.65
CA SER A 634 -15.78 6.42 -30.61
C SER A 634 -14.61 7.18 -29.99
N PRO A 635 -13.41 6.56 -29.86
CA PRO A 635 -12.22 7.27 -29.40
C PRO A 635 -11.76 8.32 -30.42
N GLY A 636 -10.93 9.26 -29.95
CA GLY A 636 -10.46 10.39 -30.76
C GLY A 636 -9.78 9.96 -32.07
N GLN A 637 -10.07 10.69 -33.15
CA GLN A 637 -9.66 10.34 -34.52
C GLN A 637 -8.15 10.10 -34.69
N GLY A 638 -7.31 10.75 -33.88
CA GLY A 638 -5.86 10.59 -33.91
C GLY A 638 -5.31 9.30 -33.29
N LEU A 639 -6.14 8.46 -32.67
CA LEU A 639 -5.70 7.22 -32.02
C LEU A 639 -5.10 6.24 -33.06
N MET A 640 -3.86 5.82 -32.82
CA MET A 640 -3.21 4.72 -33.54
C MET A 640 -3.58 3.38 -32.88
N PRO A 641 -3.59 2.25 -33.61
CA PRO A 641 -3.81 0.94 -33.01
C PRO A 641 -2.61 0.53 -32.14
N ALA A 642 -2.83 -0.35 -31.16
CA ALA A 642 -1.76 -0.99 -30.40
C ALA A 642 -0.99 -1.97 -31.28
N SER A 643 -1.75 -2.77 -32.02
CA SER A 643 -1.28 -3.82 -32.92
C SER A 643 -2.24 -4.04 -34.08
N PHE A 644 -1.78 -4.78 -35.08
CA PHE A 644 -2.62 -5.24 -36.18
C PHE A 644 -2.10 -6.55 -36.76
N LYS A 645 -2.95 -7.32 -37.44
CA LYS A 645 -2.54 -8.50 -38.21
C LYS A 645 -3.16 -8.57 -39.59
N VAL A 646 -2.62 -9.45 -40.41
CA VAL A 646 -3.21 -9.81 -41.70
C VAL A 646 -4.16 -10.99 -41.48
N ARG A 647 -5.43 -10.83 -41.84
CA ARG A 647 -6.40 -11.94 -41.94
C ARG A 647 -6.64 -12.27 -43.41
N THR A 648 -6.68 -13.55 -43.73
CA THR A 648 -7.12 -14.03 -45.04
C THR A 648 -8.62 -14.31 -45.00
N VAL A 649 -9.40 -13.55 -45.74
CA VAL A 649 -10.86 -13.67 -45.83
C VAL A 649 -11.23 -14.43 -47.10
N PRO A 650 -12.09 -15.46 -47.05
CA PRO A 650 -12.60 -16.12 -48.25
C PRO A 650 -13.60 -15.22 -48.97
N LEU A 651 -13.40 -15.05 -50.27
CA LEU A 651 -14.37 -14.53 -51.23
C LEU A 651 -15.06 -15.69 -51.93
N ASP A 652 -16.22 -15.43 -52.56
CA ASP A 652 -16.89 -16.41 -53.40
C ASP A 652 -15.97 -16.92 -54.55
N ASP A 653 -16.19 -18.16 -54.97
CA ASP A 653 -15.40 -18.90 -55.97
C ASP A 653 -13.91 -19.11 -55.63
N ASN A 654 -13.61 -19.64 -54.43
CA ASN A 654 -12.25 -20.05 -54.00
C ASN A 654 -11.18 -18.95 -54.06
N LYS A 655 -11.59 -17.68 -54.03
CA LYS A 655 -10.69 -16.54 -53.94
C LYS A 655 -10.44 -16.19 -52.47
N TYR A 656 -9.30 -15.58 -52.20
CA TYR A 656 -8.93 -15.13 -50.87
C TYR A 656 -8.40 -13.70 -50.97
N GLU A 657 -8.84 -12.85 -50.05
CA GLU A 657 -8.38 -11.47 -49.91
C GLU A 657 -7.64 -11.32 -48.57
N GLU A 658 -6.51 -10.63 -48.59
CA GLU A 658 -5.81 -10.25 -47.37
C GLU A 658 -6.40 -8.92 -46.86
N VAL A 659 -6.74 -8.86 -45.58
CA VAL A 659 -7.32 -7.68 -44.93
C VAL A 659 -6.52 -7.38 -43.66
N LEU A 660 -6.25 -6.09 -43.41
CA LEU A 660 -5.63 -5.65 -42.16
C LEU A 660 -6.68 -5.56 -41.03
N ASP A 661 -6.35 -6.12 -39.88
CA ASP A 661 -7.19 -6.29 -38.71
C ASP A 661 -6.52 -5.60 -37.51
N PRO A 662 -6.90 -4.36 -37.17
CA PRO A 662 -6.34 -3.59 -36.05
C PRO A 662 -6.95 -3.97 -34.70
N ASP A 663 -6.23 -3.70 -33.61
CA ASP A 663 -6.75 -3.58 -32.23
C ASP A 663 -6.38 -2.19 -31.70
N PHE A 664 -7.37 -1.35 -31.41
CA PHE A 664 -7.17 -0.03 -30.78
C PHE A 664 -7.27 -0.07 -29.24
N GLY A 665 -7.39 -1.26 -28.65
CA GLY A 665 -7.56 -1.50 -27.22
C GLY A 665 -8.88 -2.20 -26.87
N GLU A 666 -9.80 -2.35 -27.82
CA GLU A 666 -11.07 -3.07 -27.65
C GLU A 666 -10.88 -4.57 -27.35
N SER A 667 -9.83 -5.19 -27.90
CA SER A 667 -9.49 -6.59 -27.64
C SER A 667 -8.36 -6.77 -26.61
N ALA A 668 -7.70 -5.67 -26.22
CA ALA A 668 -6.62 -5.68 -25.23
C ALA A 668 -7.11 -6.09 -23.82
N ILE A 669 -6.26 -6.84 -23.10
CA ILE A 669 -6.57 -7.30 -21.74
C ILE A 669 -6.72 -6.09 -20.81
N GLY A 670 -7.92 -5.86 -20.31
CA GLY A 670 -8.25 -4.71 -19.46
C GLY A 670 -8.69 -3.44 -20.21
N ARG A 671 -8.88 -3.52 -21.55
CA ARG A 671 -9.27 -2.39 -22.42
C ARG A 671 -8.35 -1.17 -22.30
N VAL A 672 -7.05 -1.43 -22.32
CA VAL A 672 -5.98 -0.45 -22.14
C VAL A 672 -5.78 0.37 -23.42
N ALA A 673 -5.78 1.70 -23.30
CA ALA A 673 -5.57 2.61 -24.43
C ALA A 673 -4.07 2.75 -24.80
N PRO A 674 -3.67 2.51 -26.07
CA PRO A 674 -2.29 2.54 -26.54
C PRO A 674 -1.80 3.97 -26.84
N VAL A 675 -1.61 4.77 -25.79
CA VAL A 675 -1.17 6.18 -25.92
C VAL A 675 0.24 6.27 -26.50
N ASP A 676 1.12 5.32 -26.17
CA ASP A 676 2.48 5.19 -26.69
C ASP A 676 2.56 5.07 -28.21
N SER A 677 1.60 4.37 -28.84
CA SER A 677 1.66 3.97 -30.25
C SER A 677 1.57 5.17 -31.21
N GLY A 678 0.79 6.20 -30.87
CA GLY A 678 0.77 7.47 -31.62
C GLY A 678 2.10 8.24 -31.51
N LEU A 679 2.75 8.18 -30.36
CA LEU A 679 3.98 8.91 -30.06
C LEU A 679 5.17 8.25 -30.78
N TRP A 680 5.23 6.91 -30.73
CA TRP A 680 6.23 6.11 -31.43
C TRP A 680 6.14 6.20 -32.96
N TRP A 681 4.93 6.27 -33.53
CA TRP A 681 4.76 6.40 -34.99
C TRP A 681 5.42 7.68 -35.54
N ILE A 682 5.29 8.83 -34.86
CA ILE A 682 5.89 10.09 -35.32
C ILE A 682 7.42 10.10 -35.07
N ILE A 683 7.90 9.45 -34.00
CA ILE A 683 9.34 9.23 -33.78
C ILE A 683 9.94 8.40 -34.92
N LEU A 684 9.28 7.30 -35.29
CA LEU A 684 9.71 6.44 -36.40
C LEU A 684 9.67 7.18 -37.75
N LEU A 685 8.65 8.00 -37.99
CA LEU A 685 8.55 8.83 -39.19
C LEU A 685 9.73 9.82 -39.31
N ARG A 686 10.18 10.42 -38.19
CA ARG A 686 11.41 11.23 -38.18
C ARG A 686 12.65 10.36 -38.46
N ALA A 687 12.80 9.24 -37.75
CA ALA A 687 13.93 8.32 -37.92
C ALA A 687 14.09 7.85 -39.37
N TYR A 688 12.98 7.50 -40.04
CA TYR A 688 12.94 7.15 -41.45
C TYR A 688 13.56 8.25 -42.33
N GLY A 689 13.07 9.49 -42.25
CA GLY A 689 13.56 10.57 -43.12
C GLY A 689 15.00 11.01 -42.78
N LYS A 690 15.40 10.95 -41.50
CA LYS A 690 16.77 11.27 -41.07
C LYS A 690 17.79 10.25 -41.58
N ILE A 691 17.51 8.95 -41.49
CA ILE A 691 18.43 7.90 -41.97
C ILE A 691 18.40 7.75 -43.50
N THR A 692 17.23 7.79 -44.12
CA THR A 692 17.10 7.52 -45.57
C THR A 692 17.30 8.73 -46.47
N GLY A 693 17.21 9.95 -45.92
CA GLY A 693 17.13 11.19 -46.70
C GLY A 693 15.80 11.39 -47.44
N ASP A 694 14.82 10.49 -47.30
CA ASP A 694 13.49 10.58 -47.95
C ASP A 694 12.51 11.39 -47.09
N TYR A 695 12.60 12.71 -47.22
CA TYR A 695 11.64 13.66 -46.66
C TYR A 695 10.30 13.69 -47.45
N GLY A 696 10.25 13.13 -48.66
CA GLY A 696 9.05 13.14 -49.52
C GLY A 696 7.90 12.30 -48.95
N LEU A 697 8.19 11.31 -48.09
CA LEU A 697 7.17 10.63 -47.30
C LEU A 697 6.50 11.58 -46.29
N GLN A 698 7.28 12.47 -45.67
CA GLN A 698 6.86 13.33 -44.56
C GLN A 698 6.01 14.52 -45.04
N GLU A 699 6.28 15.01 -46.26
CA GLU A 699 5.55 16.12 -46.89
C GLU A 699 4.14 15.75 -47.39
N ARG A 700 3.77 14.46 -47.44
CA ARG A 700 2.46 14.02 -47.95
C ARG A 700 1.30 14.57 -47.11
N VAL A 701 0.20 14.95 -47.77
CA VAL A 701 -0.98 15.54 -47.12
C VAL A 701 -1.65 14.59 -46.12
N ASP A 702 -1.66 13.29 -46.39
CA ASP A 702 -2.17 12.27 -45.46
C ASP A 702 -1.30 12.12 -44.22
N VAL A 703 0.02 12.02 -44.39
CA VAL A 703 1.01 11.98 -43.30
C VAL A 703 0.95 13.26 -42.44
N GLN A 704 0.92 14.44 -43.06
CA GLN A 704 0.73 15.72 -42.37
C GLN A 704 -0.59 15.77 -41.58
N THR A 705 -1.66 15.16 -42.11
CA THR A 705 -2.96 15.09 -41.43
C THR A 705 -2.91 14.13 -40.24
N GLY A 706 -2.30 12.95 -40.40
CA GLY A 706 -2.16 11.97 -39.31
C GLY A 706 -1.34 12.50 -38.15
N ILE A 707 -0.25 13.24 -38.43
CA ILE A 707 0.48 14.02 -37.43
C ILE A 707 -0.50 14.99 -36.74
N LYS A 708 -1.16 15.89 -37.48
CA LYS A 708 -2.09 16.89 -36.90
C LYS A 708 -3.18 16.24 -36.02
N LEU A 709 -3.67 15.05 -36.36
CA LEU A 709 -4.68 14.32 -35.58
C LEU A 709 -4.13 13.75 -34.25
N ILE A 710 -2.97 13.08 -34.24
CA ILE A 710 -2.31 12.60 -33.00
C ILE A 710 -2.05 13.80 -32.06
N ILE A 711 -1.57 14.89 -32.65
CA ILE A 711 -1.17 16.11 -31.95
C ILE A 711 -2.37 16.76 -31.27
N ASN A 712 -3.47 16.93 -31.99
CA ASN A 712 -4.70 17.49 -31.44
C ASN A 712 -5.26 16.62 -30.30
N LEU A 713 -5.17 15.29 -30.42
CA LEU A 713 -5.61 14.38 -29.36
C LEU A 713 -4.78 14.56 -28.07
N CYS A 714 -3.45 14.65 -28.17
CA CYS A 714 -2.58 14.81 -27.00
C CYS A 714 -2.52 16.26 -26.45
N LEU A 715 -2.86 17.28 -27.26
CA LEU A 715 -2.91 18.69 -26.82
C LEU A 715 -4.32 19.16 -26.40
N SER A 716 -5.34 18.29 -26.45
CA SER A 716 -6.73 18.64 -26.13
C SER A 716 -6.88 19.23 -24.72
N ASP A 717 -7.70 20.29 -24.61
CA ASP A 717 -8.02 20.93 -23.33
C ASP A 717 -8.82 19.99 -22.41
N GLY A 718 -8.55 20.08 -21.10
CA GLY A 718 -9.21 19.26 -20.08
C GLY A 718 -9.23 19.94 -18.72
N PHE A 719 -9.62 19.19 -17.68
CA PHE A 719 -9.66 19.67 -16.30
C PHE A 719 -8.30 19.62 -15.58
N ASP A 720 -7.27 19.06 -16.23
CA ASP A 720 -5.92 19.01 -15.66
C ASP A 720 -5.27 20.39 -15.66
N MET A 721 -4.56 20.70 -14.57
CA MET A 721 -3.82 21.94 -14.36
C MET A 721 -2.30 21.77 -14.60
N PHE A 722 -1.84 20.54 -14.82
CA PHE A 722 -0.45 20.24 -15.13
C PHE A 722 -0.18 20.30 -16.64
N PRO A 723 1.06 20.59 -17.06
CA PRO A 723 1.43 20.56 -18.48
C PRO A 723 1.67 19.14 -19.00
N SER A 724 1.62 18.12 -18.14
CA SER A 724 1.66 16.69 -18.46
C SER A 724 0.45 16.23 -19.28
N LEU A 725 0.52 14.99 -19.79
CA LEU A 725 -0.60 14.23 -20.32
C LEU A 725 -1.14 13.32 -19.21
N LEU A 726 -2.44 13.40 -18.97
CA LEU A 726 -3.14 12.52 -18.03
C LEU A 726 -3.44 11.18 -18.71
N VAL A 727 -3.05 10.07 -18.10
CA VAL A 727 -3.30 8.71 -18.62
C VAL A 727 -3.84 7.74 -17.57
N THR A 728 -4.47 6.67 -18.05
CA THR A 728 -4.86 5.49 -17.26
C THR A 728 -3.65 4.61 -16.91
N ASP A 729 -3.82 3.73 -15.92
CA ASP A 729 -2.84 2.67 -15.67
C ASP A 729 -2.78 1.73 -16.90
N GLY A 730 -1.59 1.25 -17.25
CA GLY A 730 -1.38 0.41 -18.43
C GLY A 730 -1.01 1.14 -19.74
N SER A 731 -1.11 2.47 -19.83
CA SER A 731 -1.10 3.17 -21.14
C SER A 731 0.25 3.34 -21.86
N CYS A 732 1.26 2.50 -21.60
CA CYS A 732 2.60 2.57 -22.21
C CYS A 732 3.19 1.17 -22.49
N MET A 733 4.53 0.97 -22.48
CA MET A 733 5.14 -0.36 -22.59
C MET A 733 4.63 -1.30 -21.49
N ILE A 734 4.41 -0.74 -20.30
CA ILE A 734 3.80 -1.41 -19.16
C ILE A 734 2.29 -1.48 -19.40
N ASP A 735 1.83 -2.47 -20.17
CA ASP A 735 0.41 -2.67 -20.57
C ASP A 735 -0.51 -3.29 -19.49
N ARG A 736 -0.12 -3.23 -18.21
CA ARG A 736 -0.87 -3.79 -17.08
C ARG A 736 -0.79 -2.87 -15.87
N ARG A 737 -1.82 -2.95 -15.01
CA ARG A 737 -1.93 -2.13 -13.79
C ARG A 737 -0.69 -2.27 -12.89
N MET A 738 0.06 -1.17 -12.76
CA MET A 738 1.34 -1.09 -12.04
C MET A 738 1.49 0.18 -11.20
N GLY A 739 0.45 0.99 -11.07
CA GLY A 739 0.46 2.28 -10.36
C GLY A 739 0.97 3.42 -11.22
N ILE A 740 0.85 3.29 -12.55
CA ILE A 740 1.34 4.26 -13.52
C ILE A 740 0.24 5.15 -14.11
N HIS A 741 -0.99 5.09 -13.57
CA HIS A 741 -2.03 6.10 -13.85
C HIS A 741 -1.60 7.51 -13.42
N GLY A 742 -2.22 8.56 -13.96
CA GLY A 742 -1.85 9.93 -13.65
C GLY A 742 -0.83 10.44 -14.67
N HIS A 743 0.41 10.70 -14.21
CA HIS A 743 1.46 11.32 -15.02
C HIS A 743 2.76 10.51 -14.99
N PRO A 744 2.78 9.28 -15.56
CA PRO A 744 3.96 8.43 -15.57
C PRO A 744 5.04 9.00 -16.48
N LEU A 745 6.28 9.02 -15.98
CA LEU A 745 7.47 9.59 -16.64
C LEU A 745 7.63 9.12 -18.09
N GLU A 746 7.42 7.82 -18.32
CA GLU A 746 7.53 7.17 -19.62
C GLU A 746 6.59 7.78 -20.68
N ILE A 747 5.47 8.39 -20.27
CA ILE A 747 4.62 9.17 -21.17
C ILE A 747 5.03 10.64 -21.22
N GLN A 748 5.43 11.29 -20.12
CA GLN A 748 5.26 12.74 -19.94
C GLN A 748 6.14 13.71 -20.75
N CYS A 749 7.29 13.31 -21.23
CA CYS A 749 8.43 14.22 -21.40
C CYS A 749 8.79 14.31 -22.92
N TRP A 750 9.22 15.33 -23.71
CA TRP A 750 9.62 15.34 -25.19
C TRP A 750 10.34 16.77 -25.40
N ILE A 751 11.27 17.20 -26.27
CA ILE A 751 11.41 18.67 -26.63
C ILE A 751 12.02 19.09 -27.98
N ALA A 752 11.55 20.26 -28.45
CA ALA A 752 12.08 21.32 -29.36
C ALA A 752 11.23 21.68 -30.62
N SER A 753 11.51 22.68 -31.48
CA SER A 753 12.79 23.22 -31.98
C SER A 753 12.81 24.74 -32.29
N ARG A 754 13.94 25.19 -32.87
CA ARG A 754 14.37 26.58 -33.12
C ARG A 754 14.15 27.12 -34.54
N LYS A 755 14.62 28.36 -34.77
CA LYS A 755 15.12 28.87 -36.06
C LYS A 755 16.60 29.24 -35.96
N ASP A 756 17.42 28.74 -36.88
CA ASP A 756 18.85 29.07 -37.10
C ASP A 756 19.82 28.80 -35.91
N PRO A 757 21.16 28.74 -36.11
CA PRO A 757 21.92 27.65 -35.48
C PRO A 757 22.86 28.03 -34.32
N SER A 758 22.45 27.75 -33.06
CA SER A 758 23.36 27.42 -31.92
C SER A 758 22.64 27.02 -30.58
N THR A 759 22.79 25.75 -30.10
CA THR A 759 22.74 25.20 -28.68
C THR A 759 21.44 25.20 -27.78
N SER A 760 21.02 24.09 -27.04
CA SER A 760 20.43 23.98 -25.62
C SER A 760 19.00 23.42 -25.03
N SER A 761 18.39 22.21 -25.30
CA SER A 761 17.12 21.56 -24.77
C SER A 761 16.73 20.21 -25.53
N ASP A 762 16.29 19.00 -25.07
CA ASP A 762 15.86 18.37 -23.76
C ASP A 762 14.30 18.07 -23.33
N GLU A 763 13.47 16.94 -23.35
CA GLU A 763 13.18 15.56 -24.02
C GLU A 763 12.05 14.58 -23.40
N ALA A 764 11.67 13.38 -24.03
CA ALA A 764 11.26 11.99 -23.59
C ALA A 764 9.88 11.19 -23.85
N LEU A 765 9.16 11.23 -25.01
CA LEU A 765 7.73 10.77 -25.30
C LEU A 765 6.40 11.68 -25.20
N PHE A 766 6.21 12.80 -24.43
CA PHE A 766 5.15 13.87 -24.53
C PHE A 766 5.51 15.44 -24.63
N TYR A 767 6.76 15.93 -24.83
CA TYR A 767 7.16 17.23 -25.49
C TYR A 767 8.16 17.52 -26.82
N SER A 768 8.90 16.91 -27.88
CA SER A 768 9.58 15.67 -28.59
C SER A 768 9.01 15.07 -29.89
N ALA A 769 8.14 14.06 -29.89
CA ALA A 769 7.42 13.60 -31.10
C ALA A 769 6.63 14.75 -31.75
N LEU A 770 6.43 15.87 -31.04
CA LEU A 770 6.00 17.13 -31.62
C LEU A 770 7.11 18.19 -31.73
N ARG A 771 8.36 17.84 -31.43
CA ARG A 771 9.55 18.26 -32.19
C ARG A 771 9.73 17.46 -33.48
N CYS A 772 9.44 16.16 -33.55
CA CYS A 772 9.22 15.51 -34.84
C CYS A 772 8.13 16.31 -35.54
N SER A 773 6.97 16.54 -34.93
CA SER A 773 5.96 17.43 -35.55
C SER A 773 6.42 18.89 -35.75
N HIS A 774 7.35 19.47 -34.99
CA HIS A 774 7.89 20.81 -35.26
C HIS A 774 8.87 20.82 -36.44
N GLU A 775 9.71 19.79 -36.56
CA GLU A 775 10.63 19.52 -37.67
C GLU A 775 9.88 19.03 -38.93
N LEU A 776 8.72 18.39 -38.79
CA LEU A 776 7.95 17.72 -39.84
C LEU A 776 6.74 18.53 -40.32
N LEU A 777 6.08 19.34 -39.49
CA LEU A 777 4.85 20.05 -39.90
C LEU A 777 5.17 21.22 -40.83
N SER A 778 4.59 21.19 -42.02
CA SER A 778 4.61 22.32 -42.95
C SER A 778 3.92 23.54 -42.33
N LEU A 779 4.52 24.73 -42.47
CA LEU A 779 4.04 26.00 -41.90
C LEU A 779 2.91 26.66 -42.73
N ASP A 780 1.80 25.94 -42.88
CA ASP A 780 0.55 26.45 -43.46
C ASP A 780 -0.29 27.30 -42.48
N ASP A 781 -1.29 28.04 -42.97
CA ASP A 781 -2.13 28.92 -42.13
C ASP A 781 -2.99 28.17 -41.09
N GLY A 782 -3.31 26.89 -41.32
CA GLY A 782 -3.98 26.03 -40.35
C GLY A 782 -3.02 25.46 -39.30
N SER A 783 -1.78 25.15 -39.67
CA SER A 783 -0.78 24.58 -38.76
C SER A 783 -0.15 25.61 -37.81
N LYS A 784 -0.10 26.90 -38.17
CA LYS A 784 0.49 27.97 -37.32
C LYS A 784 -0.02 27.97 -35.88
N ASN A 785 -1.34 27.81 -35.69
CA ASN A 785 -1.93 27.75 -34.35
C ASN A 785 -1.48 26.49 -33.59
N LEU A 786 -1.34 25.36 -34.29
CA LEU A 786 -0.90 24.10 -33.71
C LEU A 786 0.58 24.13 -33.34
N VAL A 787 1.44 24.66 -34.21
CA VAL A 787 2.87 24.88 -33.93
C VAL A 787 3.07 25.85 -32.76
N ASN A 788 2.20 26.85 -32.61
CA ASN A 788 2.19 27.71 -31.41
C ASN A 788 1.70 26.96 -30.16
N ALA A 789 0.67 26.11 -30.25
CA ALA A 789 0.19 25.30 -29.11
C ALA A 789 1.25 24.29 -28.64
N ILE A 790 1.91 23.63 -29.61
CA ILE A 790 3.15 22.86 -29.43
C ILE A 790 4.13 23.73 -28.64
N ASN A 791 4.66 24.83 -29.21
CA ASN A 791 5.68 25.69 -28.61
C ASN A 791 5.36 26.21 -27.18
N ASN A 792 4.09 26.35 -26.82
CA ASN A 792 3.70 26.71 -25.46
C ASN A 792 3.72 25.50 -24.50
N ARG A 793 3.20 24.33 -24.92
CA ARG A 793 3.31 23.07 -24.16
C ARG A 793 4.78 22.70 -23.94
N LEU A 794 5.63 22.95 -24.95
CA LEU A 794 7.08 22.77 -24.92
C LEU A 794 7.75 23.45 -23.71
N SER A 795 7.66 24.78 -23.62
CA SER A 795 8.32 25.54 -22.53
C SER A 795 7.63 25.39 -21.16
N ALA A 796 6.43 24.82 -21.11
CA ALA A 796 5.72 24.51 -19.86
C ALA A 796 6.23 23.21 -19.23
N LEU A 797 6.38 22.15 -20.04
CA LEU A 797 6.61 20.80 -19.56
C LEU A 797 8.09 20.52 -19.25
N SER A 798 9.04 21.10 -20.00
CA SER A 798 10.49 21.09 -19.65
C SER A 798 10.74 21.52 -18.22
N PHE A 799 10.23 22.70 -17.87
CA PHE A 799 10.33 23.24 -16.52
C PHE A 799 9.64 22.37 -15.48
N HIS A 800 8.52 21.72 -15.83
CA HIS A 800 7.76 20.89 -14.90
C HIS A 800 8.52 19.60 -14.55
N ILE A 801 9.04 18.87 -15.54
CA ILE A 801 9.78 17.63 -15.26
C ILE A 801 11.13 17.93 -14.58
N ARG A 802 11.90 18.91 -15.09
CA ARG A 802 13.21 19.28 -14.53
C ARG A 802 13.20 19.72 -13.07
N GLU A 803 12.16 20.44 -12.64
CA GLU A 803 12.06 20.99 -11.28
C GLU A 803 11.37 20.03 -10.30
N TYR A 804 10.39 19.24 -10.75
CA TYR A 804 9.49 18.48 -9.87
C TYR A 804 9.62 16.96 -9.94
N TYR A 805 10.15 16.40 -11.04
CA TYR A 805 10.40 14.96 -11.14
C TYR A 805 11.85 14.60 -10.78
N TRP A 806 12.78 15.56 -10.87
CA TRP A 806 14.18 15.31 -10.52
C TRP A 806 14.37 15.01 -9.04
N VAL A 807 15.09 13.93 -8.74
CA VAL A 807 15.59 13.59 -7.42
C VAL A 807 17.09 13.29 -7.46
N ASP A 808 17.81 13.97 -6.57
CA ASP A 808 19.17 13.67 -6.15
C ASP A 808 19.23 13.69 -4.61
N MET A 809 20.36 13.33 -4.01
CA MET A 809 20.53 13.32 -2.55
C MET A 809 20.16 14.67 -1.87
N LYS A 810 20.37 15.80 -2.56
CA LYS A 810 20.03 17.14 -2.06
C LYS A 810 18.53 17.42 -2.19
N LYS A 811 17.89 17.04 -3.30
CA LYS A 811 16.44 17.23 -3.52
C LYS A 811 15.59 16.29 -2.65
N ILE A 812 16.06 15.07 -2.38
CA ILE A 812 15.42 14.19 -1.39
C ILE A 812 15.49 14.80 0.01
N ASN A 813 16.62 15.39 0.40
CA ASN A 813 16.75 16.11 1.67
C ASN A 813 15.90 17.41 1.71
N GLU A 814 15.62 18.03 0.56
CA GLU A 814 14.64 19.11 0.43
C GLU A 814 13.21 18.62 0.71
N ILE A 815 12.78 17.54 0.03
CA ILE A 815 11.43 16.94 0.16
C ILE A 815 11.21 16.39 1.57
N TYR A 816 12.22 15.75 2.17
CA TYR A 816 12.20 15.25 3.55
C TYR A 816 11.99 16.36 4.59
N ARG A 817 12.15 17.62 4.18
CA ARG A 817 12.01 18.83 5.01
C ARG A 817 10.84 19.72 4.57
N TYR A 818 10.00 19.25 3.65
CA TYR A 818 8.78 19.94 3.25
C TYR A 818 7.82 20.12 4.43
N LYS A 819 7.08 21.22 4.40
CA LYS A 819 5.89 21.41 5.23
C LYS A 819 4.68 20.96 4.42
N THR A 820 3.68 20.41 5.09
CA THR A 820 2.39 20.08 4.50
C THR A 820 1.41 21.25 4.65
N GLU A 821 0.29 21.19 3.93
CA GLU A 821 -0.79 22.18 3.94
C GLU A 821 -0.37 23.61 3.52
N GLU A 822 0.65 23.74 2.66
CA GLU A 822 1.16 25.04 2.16
C GLU A 822 0.23 25.70 1.13
N TYR A 823 -0.80 26.42 1.58
CA TYR A 823 -1.72 27.15 0.69
C TYR A 823 -1.18 28.54 0.27
N SER A 824 -0.27 28.60 -0.72
CA SER A 824 0.11 29.88 -1.36
C SER A 824 0.75 29.71 -2.75
N THR A 825 0.80 30.78 -3.55
CA THR A 825 1.58 30.79 -4.82
C THR A 825 3.09 30.84 -4.63
N GLU A 826 3.56 30.91 -3.38
CA GLU A 826 4.98 30.91 -3.00
C GLU A 826 5.33 29.67 -2.16
N ALA A 827 4.47 28.64 -2.19
CA ALA A 827 4.69 27.35 -1.57
C ALA A 827 5.93 26.65 -2.14
N THR A 828 6.68 25.99 -1.27
CA THR A 828 7.76 25.08 -1.65
C THR A 828 7.15 23.73 -2.01
N ASN A 829 6.25 23.23 -1.17
CA ASN A 829 5.57 21.95 -1.37
C ASN A 829 4.31 22.10 -2.24
N LYS A 830 4.49 22.44 -3.51
CA LYS A 830 3.41 22.82 -4.44
C LYS A 830 2.37 21.73 -4.71
N PHE A 831 2.71 20.47 -4.44
CA PHE A 831 1.86 19.30 -4.66
C PHE A 831 1.31 18.72 -3.34
N ASN A 832 1.62 19.32 -2.18
CA ASN A 832 1.33 18.81 -0.84
C ASN A 832 1.81 17.36 -0.63
N ILE A 833 3.04 17.06 -1.03
CA ILE A 833 3.70 15.78 -0.79
C ILE A 833 4.00 15.64 0.70
N TYR A 834 3.64 14.50 1.29
CA TYR A 834 3.95 14.17 2.67
C TYR A 834 5.38 13.61 2.74
N PRO A 835 6.31 14.16 3.54
CA PRO A 835 7.69 13.66 3.65
C PRO A 835 7.79 12.17 3.97
N GLU A 836 6.79 11.62 4.66
CA GLU A 836 6.63 10.21 4.99
C GLU A 836 6.45 9.29 3.77
N GLN A 837 6.22 9.83 2.57
CA GLN A 837 6.16 9.06 1.32
C GLN A 837 7.54 8.71 0.76
N ILE A 838 8.63 9.34 1.22
CA ILE A 838 9.99 8.97 0.78
C ILE A 838 10.29 7.56 1.32
N PRO A 839 10.42 6.55 0.44
CA PRO A 839 10.51 5.17 0.90
C PRO A 839 11.91 4.91 1.49
N HIS A 840 11.98 4.12 2.56
CA HIS A 840 13.23 3.86 3.27
C HIS A 840 14.35 3.32 2.37
N TRP A 841 14.03 2.52 1.35
CA TRP A 841 15.03 2.00 0.42
C TRP A 841 15.76 3.12 -0.34
N LEU A 842 15.10 4.24 -0.67
CA LEU A 842 15.69 5.31 -1.47
C LEU A 842 16.79 6.06 -0.70
N MET A 843 16.61 6.23 0.61
CA MET A 843 17.54 6.96 1.48
C MET A 843 18.94 6.31 1.50
N ASP A 844 19.01 4.98 1.46
CA ASP A 844 20.25 4.21 1.42
C ASP A 844 20.69 3.84 -0.02
N TRP A 845 19.79 3.93 -1.00
CA TRP A 845 20.04 3.48 -2.37
C TRP A 845 20.61 4.56 -3.29
N ILE A 846 20.27 5.84 -3.12
CA ILE A 846 20.79 6.89 -4.01
C ILE A 846 22.27 7.22 -3.69
N PRO A 847 23.18 7.29 -4.69
CA PRO A 847 24.58 7.66 -4.47
C PRO A 847 24.75 9.18 -4.26
N GLU A 848 25.93 9.60 -3.81
CA GLU A 848 26.26 11.03 -3.64
C GLU A 848 26.36 11.78 -4.99
N GLU A 849 26.94 11.14 -6.01
CA GLU A 849 27.13 11.69 -7.36
C GLU A 849 26.19 11.05 -8.38
N GLY A 850 24.89 11.03 -8.10
CA GLY A 850 23.86 10.56 -9.03
C GLY A 850 22.45 11.04 -8.70
N GLY A 851 21.53 10.82 -9.64
CA GLY A 851 20.14 11.24 -9.54
C GLY A 851 19.31 10.73 -10.71
N TYR A 852 18.00 10.92 -10.66
CA TYR A 852 17.07 10.44 -11.68
C TYR A 852 15.75 11.22 -11.68
N LEU A 853 14.93 10.98 -12.69
CA LEU A 853 13.54 11.43 -12.74
C LEU A 853 12.64 10.34 -12.14
N ILE A 854 11.83 10.71 -11.14
CA ILE A 854 10.86 9.82 -10.48
C ILE A 854 9.81 9.29 -11.47
N GLY A 855 9.21 8.14 -11.15
CA GLY A 855 8.26 7.45 -12.02
C GLY A 855 6.95 8.17 -12.28
N ASN A 856 6.43 8.96 -11.33
CA ASN A 856 5.11 9.58 -11.42
C ASN A 856 4.98 10.74 -10.40
N LEU A 857 4.25 11.80 -10.76
CA LEU A 857 3.95 12.93 -9.88
C LEU A 857 2.46 13.28 -9.97
N GLN A 858 1.78 13.31 -8.84
CA GLN A 858 0.34 13.58 -8.73
C GLN A 858 0.03 14.47 -7.51
N PRO A 859 -1.18 15.05 -7.40
CA PRO A 859 -1.60 15.76 -6.19
C PRO A 859 -1.46 14.87 -4.95
N ALA A 860 -0.65 15.33 -3.99
CA ALA A 860 -0.29 14.63 -2.76
C ALA A 860 0.36 13.24 -2.93
N HIS A 861 1.00 12.94 -4.07
CA HIS A 861 1.65 11.64 -4.33
C HIS A 861 2.88 11.75 -5.24
N MET A 862 4.00 11.14 -4.82
CA MET A 862 5.21 10.92 -5.64
C MET A 862 5.54 9.42 -5.73
N ASP A 863 5.67 8.88 -6.95
CA ASP A 863 6.19 7.52 -7.15
C ASP A 863 7.70 7.56 -7.33
N PHE A 864 8.42 7.28 -6.25
CA PHE A 864 9.87 7.31 -6.22
C PHE A 864 10.56 6.17 -6.98
N ARG A 865 9.84 5.20 -7.58
CA ARG A 865 10.48 4.14 -8.39
C ARG A 865 11.26 4.74 -9.57
N PHE A 866 12.43 4.16 -9.85
CA PHE A 866 13.19 4.44 -11.06
C PHE A 866 12.53 3.69 -12.23
N PHE A 867 12.16 4.40 -13.31
CA PHE A 867 11.68 3.78 -14.55
C PHE A 867 12.71 3.99 -15.65
N THR A 868 13.20 2.89 -16.21
CA THR A 868 14.37 2.88 -17.08
C THR A 868 14.09 3.47 -18.45
N LEU A 869 12.97 3.11 -19.10
CA LEU A 869 12.64 3.67 -20.40
C LEU A 869 12.47 5.20 -20.30
N GLY A 870 11.68 5.68 -19.33
CA GLY A 870 11.53 7.12 -19.08
C GLY A 870 12.85 7.84 -18.79
N ASN A 871 13.77 7.27 -18.00
CA ASN A 871 15.05 7.92 -17.70
C ASN A 871 16.06 7.86 -18.86
N LEU A 872 16.20 6.74 -19.57
CA LEU A 872 17.12 6.62 -20.71
C LEU A 872 16.64 7.40 -21.92
N TRP A 873 15.35 7.28 -22.20
CA TRP A 873 14.68 8.11 -23.18
C TRP A 873 14.56 9.56 -22.72
N SER A 874 15.12 9.95 -21.56
CA SER A 874 15.33 11.34 -21.09
C SER A 874 16.79 11.82 -21.16
N ILE A 875 17.65 11.06 -21.85
CA ILE A 875 19.02 11.44 -22.25
C ILE A 875 19.14 11.57 -23.78
N VAL A 876 18.49 10.69 -24.55
CA VAL A 876 18.61 10.53 -26.02
C VAL A 876 18.38 11.87 -26.75
N SER A 877 17.14 12.31 -26.87
CA SER A 877 16.79 13.67 -27.28
C SER A 877 17.01 14.77 -26.21
N SER A 878 17.57 14.44 -25.02
CA SER A 878 18.27 15.29 -24.02
C SER A 878 17.66 15.77 -22.65
N LEU A 879 16.55 15.27 -22.08
CA LEU A 879 15.68 16.04 -21.10
C LEU A 879 16.37 16.55 -19.87
N SER A 880 16.99 15.62 -19.20
CA SER A 880 17.75 15.93 -18.03
C SER A 880 18.85 16.89 -18.51
N THR A 881 19.06 18.03 -17.85
CA THR A 881 20.16 18.94 -18.23
C THR A 881 21.48 18.14 -18.34
N PRO A 882 22.54 18.58 -19.04
CA PRO A 882 23.75 17.78 -19.22
C PRO A 882 24.28 17.13 -17.92
N LYS A 883 24.18 17.87 -16.81
CA LYS A 883 24.46 17.39 -15.45
C LYS A 883 23.47 16.34 -14.90
N GLN A 884 22.17 16.46 -15.18
CA GLN A 884 21.18 15.45 -14.83
C GLN A 884 21.35 14.18 -15.71
N ASN A 885 21.70 14.31 -17.01
CA ASN A 885 22.03 13.19 -17.90
C ASN A 885 23.24 12.40 -17.38
N GLU A 886 24.31 13.10 -17.04
CA GLU A 886 25.50 12.54 -16.40
C GLU A 886 25.13 11.83 -15.08
N ALA A 887 24.36 12.48 -14.21
CA ALA A 887 23.94 11.92 -12.93
C ALA A 887 23.01 10.68 -13.05
N ILE A 888 22.24 10.53 -14.15
CA ILE A 888 21.47 9.31 -14.45
C ILE A 888 22.41 8.17 -14.87
N LEU A 889 23.38 8.43 -15.74
CA LEU A 889 24.34 7.38 -16.14
C LEU A 889 25.25 6.98 -14.97
N ASN A 890 25.68 7.93 -14.14
CA ASN A 890 26.45 7.67 -12.92
C ASN A 890 25.61 6.87 -11.89
N LEU A 891 24.29 7.10 -11.79
CA LEU A 891 23.40 6.25 -11.00
C LEU A 891 23.35 4.81 -11.55
N ILE A 892 23.21 4.63 -12.87
CA ILE A 892 23.17 3.31 -13.51
C ILE A 892 24.52 2.58 -13.34
N GLU A 893 25.64 3.28 -13.39
CA GLU A 893 26.96 2.75 -13.10
C GLU A 893 27.13 2.35 -11.63
N ALA A 894 26.81 3.26 -10.69
CA ALA A 894 26.91 3.01 -9.25
C ALA A 894 25.92 1.96 -8.72
N LYS A 895 24.80 1.73 -9.43
CA LYS A 895 23.76 0.75 -9.09
C LYS A 895 23.61 -0.33 -10.15
N TRP A 896 24.68 -0.62 -10.90
CA TRP A 896 24.71 -1.58 -12.01
C TRP A 896 24.08 -2.93 -11.69
N TYR A 897 24.34 -3.49 -10.50
CA TYR A 897 23.75 -4.77 -10.09
C TYR A 897 22.24 -4.73 -9.89
N ASP A 898 21.67 -3.60 -9.46
CA ASP A 898 20.22 -3.45 -9.26
C ASP A 898 19.48 -3.06 -10.54
N LEU A 899 20.09 -2.25 -11.41
CA LEU A 899 19.45 -1.71 -12.63
C LEU A 899 19.77 -2.49 -13.92
N VAL A 900 20.90 -3.21 -13.97
CA VAL A 900 21.35 -4.01 -15.12
C VAL A 900 21.48 -5.50 -14.75
N GLY A 901 22.04 -5.80 -13.57
CA GLY A 901 22.18 -7.17 -13.06
C GLY A 901 22.99 -8.08 -14.00
N LEU A 902 22.44 -9.27 -14.29
CA LEU A 902 22.97 -10.27 -15.22
C LEU A 902 22.26 -10.26 -16.59
N MET A 903 21.32 -9.33 -16.81
CA MET A 903 20.59 -9.17 -18.07
C MET A 903 20.07 -7.73 -18.19
N PRO A 904 20.66 -6.90 -19.09
CA PRO A 904 20.19 -5.54 -19.31
C PRO A 904 18.74 -5.51 -19.84
N LEU A 905 17.89 -4.55 -19.47
CA LEU A 905 17.93 -3.72 -18.25
C LEU A 905 16.65 -3.93 -17.44
N LYS A 906 16.64 -3.58 -16.16
CA LYS A 906 15.38 -3.51 -15.41
C LYS A 906 14.42 -2.53 -16.07
N ILE A 907 13.13 -2.86 -16.12
CA ILE A 907 12.10 -1.93 -16.60
C ILE A 907 11.78 -0.85 -15.55
N CYS A 908 11.69 -1.26 -14.28
CA CYS A 908 11.62 -0.37 -13.13
C CYS A 908 12.36 -0.95 -11.92
N TYR A 909 12.67 -0.10 -10.93
CA TYR A 909 13.28 -0.50 -9.67
C TYR A 909 12.79 0.37 -8.49
N PRO A 910 12.58 -0.21 -7.28
CA PRO A 910 12.52 -1.65 -6.99
C PRO A 910 11.19 -2.27 -7.47
N ALA A 911 11.08 -3.58 -7.38
CA ALA A 911 9.78 -4.24 -7.48
C ALA A 911 8.87 -3.88 -6.29
N LEU A 912 7.57 -3.82 -6.55
CA LEU A 912 6.52 -3.81 -5.53
C LEU A 912 6.45 -5.21 -4.89
N GLU A 913 6.43 -5.26 -3.56
CA GLU A 913 6.37 -6.51 -2.79
C GLU A 913 5.20 -6.50 -1.80
N SER A 914 4.81 -7.69 -1.32
CA SER A 914 3.80 -7.88 -0.26
C SER A 914 2.52 -7.05 -0.45
N GLU A 915 2.27 -6.05 0.39
CA GLU A 915 1.04 -5.26 0.36
C GLU A 915 0.99 -4.28 -0.82
N ASP A 916 2.12 -3.67 -1.17
CA ASP A 916 2.21 -2.73 -2.29
C ASP A 916 1.90 -3.45 -3.61
N TRP A 917 2.38 -4.69 -3.77
CA TRP A 917 1.99 -5.54 -4.91
C TRP A 917 0.48 -5.80 -4.93
N ARG A 918 -0.13 -6.18 -3.80
CA ARG A 918 -1.57 -6.46 -3.71
C ARG A 918 -2.42 -5.23 -4.05
N ILE A 919 -2.16 -4.10 -3.39
CA ILE A 919 -2.93 -2.86 -3.54
C ILE A 919 -2.73 -2.23 -4.92
N ILE A 920 -1.47 -2.08 -5.36
CA ILE A 920 -1.18 -1.28 -6.55
C ILE A 920 -1.48 -2.07 -7.82
N THR A 921 -1.09 -3.34 -7.92
CA THR A 921 -1.35 -4.15 -9.13
C THR A 921 -2.73 -4.78 -9.16
N GLY A 922 -3.42 -4.87 -8.01
CA GLY A 922 -4.62 -5.70 -7.87
C GLY A 922 -4.30 -7.20 -7.71
N SER A 923 -3.13 -7.53 -7.15
CA SER A 923 -2.59 -8.90 -7.04
C SER A 923 -2.37 -9.60 -8.39
N ASP A 924 -1.88 -8.87 -9.41
CA ASP A 924 -1.69 -9.39 -10.77
C ASP A 924 -0.63 -10.51 -10.82
N PRO A 925 -1.00 -11.75 -11.20
CA PRO A 925 -0.10 -12.91 -11.19
C PRO A 925 0.99 -12.87 -12.27
N LYS A 926 0.89 -12.05 -13.34
CA LYS A 926 2.02 -11.85 -14.28
C LYS A 926 3.07 -10.92 -13.67
N ASN A 927 2.64 -9.97 -12.85
CA ASN A 927 3.45 -8.93 -12.21
C ASN A 927 3.84 -9.24 -10.75
N THR A 928 4.07 -10.51 -10.41
CA THR A 928 4.69 -10.89 -9.12
C THR A 928 6.04 -10.19 -8.90
N PRO A 929 6.54 -10.06 -7.65
CA PRO A 929 7.83 -9.41 -7.37
C PRO A 929 8.99 -9.92 -8.23
N TRP A 930 9.71 -8.97 -8.86
CA TRP A 930 10.83 -9.19 -9.76
C TRP A 930 10.47 -10.04 -11.00
N SER A 931 9.28 -9.81 -11.57
CA SER A 931 8.75 -10.47 -12.77
C SER A 931 7.99 -9.50 -13.67
N TYR A 932 8.14 -9.67 -14.99
CA TYR A 932 7.45 -8.90 -16.03
C TYR A 932 7.63 -7.38 -15.84
N HIS A 933 6.56 -6.58 -15.74
CA HIS A 933 6.68 -5.14 -15.48
C HIS A 933 7.12 -4.81 -14.05
N ASN A 934 6.92 -5.72 -13.10
CA ASN A 934 7.25 -5.51 -11.69
C ASN A 934 8.71 -5.88 -11.38
N GLY A 935 9.65 -5.10 -11.93
CA GLY A 935 11.09 -5.33 -11.73
C GLY A 935 11.69 -6.49 -12.53
N GLY A 936 11.06 -6.91 -13.63
CA GLY A 936 11.69 -7.78 -14.62
C GLY A 936 12.84 -7.09 -15.36
N SER A 937 13.75 -7.89 -15.91
CA SER A 937 14.82 -7.47 -16.84
C SER A 937 14.35 -7.68 -18.29
N TRP A 938 14.48 -6.66 -19.12
CA TRP A 938 13.93 -6.59 -20.48
C TRP A 938 15.02 -6.28 -21.51
N PRO A 939 15.44 -7.26 -22.33
CA PRO A 939 16.52 -7.08 -23.32
C PRO A 939 16.24 -6.00 -24.37
N THR A 940 14.96 -5.78 -24.70
CA THR A 940 14.54 -4.71 -25.63
C THR A 940 15.02 -3.32 -25.21
N LEU A 941 15.22 -3.05 -23.91
CA LEU A 941 15.71 -1.75 -23.39
C LEU A 941 17.19 -1.44 -23.72
N LEU A 942 17.92 -2.42 -24.27
CA LEU A 942 19.35 -2.30 -24.56
C LEU A 942 19.69 -1.26 -25.64
N TRP A 943 18.80 -1.03 -26.61
CA TRP A 943 19.08 -0.07 -27.69
C TRP A 943 18.89 1.38 -27.25
N GLN A 944 17.89 1.69 -26.41
CA GLN A 944 17.75 3.01 -25.79
C GLN A 944 18.92 3.29 -24.84
N PHE A 945 19.38 2.29 -24.07
CA PHE A 945 20.57 2.42 -23.24
C PHE A 945 21.82 2.71 -24.06
N THR A 946 22.01 1.95 -25.14
CA THR A 946 23.12 2.15 -26.08
C THR A 946 23.08 3.55 -26.70
N LEU A 947 21.92 4.01 -27.16
CA LEU A 947 21.74 5.33 -27.78
C LEU A 947 22.01 6.48 -26.78
N ALA A 948 21.51 6.39 -25.55
CA ALA A 948 21.80 7.34 -24.47
C ALA A 948 23.30 7.38 -24.12
N CYS A 949 23.94 6.21 -24.05
CA CYS A 949 25.36 6.08 -23.76
C CYS A 949 26.24 6.63 -24.89
N ILE A 950 25.89 6.40 -26.17
CA ILE A 950 26.63 6.95 -27.31
C ILE A 950 26.61 8.47 -27.27
N LYS A 951 25.43 9.08 -27.07
CA LYS A 951 25.30 10.53 -26.98
C LYS A 951 26.15 11.13 -25.85
N MET A 952 26.08 10.54 -24.66
CA MET A 952 26.88 11.00 -23.50
C MET A 952 28.34 10.53 -23.54
N ASN A 953 28.81 9.98 -24.67
CA ASN A 953 30.16 9.44 -24.87
C ASN A 953 30.59 8.34 -23.85
N ARG A 954 29.61 7.68 -23.20
CA ARG A 954 29.78 6.54 -22.28
C ARG A 954 29.75 5.20 -23.02
N LEU A 955 30.55 5.10 -24.09
CA LEU A 955 30.64 3.90 -24.94
C LEU A 955 31.10 2.65 -24.17
N ASP A 956 31.77 2.84 -23.04
CA ASP A 956 32.17 1.81 -22.09
C ASP A 956 30.96 1.09 -21.46
N LEU A 957 29.95 1.84 -21.03
CA LEU A 957 28.74 1.30 -20.40
C LEU A 957 27.89 0.53 -21.42
N ALA A 958 27.72 1.07 -22.62
CA ALA A 958 26.98 0.42 -23.70
C ALA A 958 27.60 -0.93 -24.09
N LYS A 959 28.92 -0.95 -24.35
CA LYS A 959 29.65 -2.19 -24.68
C LYS A 959 29.53 -3.22 -23.56
N LYS A 960 29.75 -2.81 -22.30
CA LYS A 960 29.60 -3.67 -21.11
C LYS A 960 28.19 -4.29 -20.98
N ALA A 961 27.13 -3.58 -21.38
CA ALA A 961 25.77 -4.11 -21.40
C ALA A 961 25.54 -5.08 -22.59
N VAL A 962 25.93 -4.70 -23.81
CA VAL A 962 25.79 -5.54 -25.01
C VAL A 962 26.58 -6.84 -24.87
N ASP A 963 27.80 -6.78 -24.36
CA ASP A 963 28.65 -7.93 -24.06
C ASP A 963 28.06 -8.83 -22.96
N SER A 964 27.19 -8.31 -22.08
CA SER A 964 26.48 -9.10 -21.08
C SER A 964 25.25 -9.79 -21.66
N ALA A 965 24.59 -9.18 -22.64
CA ALA A 965 23.45 -9.76 -23.35
C ALA A 965 23.88 -10.85 -24.34
N GLU A 966 24.92 -10.61 -25.16
CA GLU A 966 25.39 -11.53 -26.20
C GLU A 966 25.78 -12.91 -25.63
N LYS A 967 26.34 -12.94 -24.42
CA LYS A 967 26.71 -14.17 -23.69
C LYS A 967 25.53 -15.07 -23.33
N ARG A 968 24.29 -14.58 -23.41
CA ARG A 968 23.09 -15.27 -22.93
C ARG A 968 21.95 -15.35 -23.94
N LEU A 969 21.67 -14.29 -24.71
CA LEU A 969 20.42 -14.23 -25.50
C LEU A 969 20.25 -15.41 -26.47
N GLY A 970 21.29 -15.81 -27.21
CA GLY A 970 21.22 -17.00 -28.08
C GLY A 970 21.11 -18.33 -27.30
N VAL A 971 21.77 -18.44 -26.14
CA VAL A 971 21.74 -19.64 -25.29
C VAL A 971 20.36 -19.85 -24.65
N ASP A 972 19.77 -18.77 -24.15
CA ASP A 972 18.48 -18.74 -23.47
C ASP A 972 17.29 -18.60 -24.47
N GLN A 973 17.53 -18.72 -25.78
CA GLN A 973 16.54 -18.71 -26.88
C GLN A 973 15.73 -17.40 -27.02
N TRP A 974 16.41 -16.26 -26.93
CA TRP A 974 15.90 -14.90 -27.16
C TRP A 974 14.57 -14.56 -26.42
N PRO A 975 14.52 -14.64 -25.08
CA PRO A 975 13.28 -14.42 -24.34
C PRO A 975 12.75 -12.99 -24.37
N GLU A 976 11.44 -12.87 -24.23
CA GLU A 976 10.72 -11.61 -23.99
C GLU A 976 11.25 -10.84 -22.77
N TYR A 977 11.42 -11.52 -21.62
CA TYR A 977 11.89 -10.92 -20.37
C TYR A 977 12.54 -11.95 -19.43
N TYR A 978 13.19 -11.46 -18.37
CA TYR A 978 13.92 -12.24 -17.36
C TYR A 978 13.54 -11.83 -15.94
N ASP A 979 13.41 -12.82 -15.06
CA ASP A 979 12.93 -12.67 -13.69
C ASP A 979 14.07 -12.66 -12.65
N THR A 980 13.68 -12.45 -11.39
CA THR A 980 14.53 -12.26 -10.19
C THR A 980 15.24 -10.90 -10.15
N ARG A 981 15.62 -10.46 -8.94
CA ARG A 981 16.29 -9.16 -8.72
C ARG A 981 17.46 -8.89 -9.68
N TYR A 982 18.20 -9.93 -10.05
CA TYR A 982 19.39 -9.81 -10.91
C TYR A 982 19.17 -10.30 -12.36
N GLY A 983 17.94 -10.61 -12.79
CA GLY A 983 17.68 -11.09 -14.16
C GLY A 983 18.27 -12.48 -14.45
N LYS A 984 18.40 -13.32 -13.41
CA LYS A 984 19.09 -14.62 -13.51
C LYS A 984 18.30 -15.65 -14.31
N PHE A 985 16.99 -15.73 -14.11
CA PHE A 985 16.13 -16.72 -14.77
C PHE A 985 15.38 -16.10 -15.94
N THR A 986 15.11 -16.90 -16.98
CA THR A 986 14.11 -16.56 -18.01
C THR A 986 12.75 -16.31 -17.34
N GLY A 987 11.97 -15.36 -17.86
CA GLY A 987 10.72 -14.95 -17.23
C GLY A 987 9.68 -16.06 -17.15
N LYS A 988 8.89 -16.13 -16.07
CA LYS A 988 7.89 -17.19 -15.80
C LYS A 988 6.91 -17.47 -16.95
N GLN A 989 6.60 -16.45 -17.75
CA GLN A 989 5.71 -16.50 -18.90
C GLN A 989 6.34 -15.77 -20.11
N ALA A 990 7.67 -15.68 -20.15
CA ALA A 990 8.39 -15.09 -21.27
C ALA A 990 8.33 -16.00 -22.49
N ARG A 991 7.87 -15.48 -23.62
CA ARG A 991 7.98 -16.18 -24.90
C ARG A 991 9.42 -16.23 -25.39
N LEU A 992 9.77 -17.30 -26.09
CA LEU A 992 11.06 -17.45 -26.76
C LEU A 992 10.98 -16.82 -28.16
N TYR A 993 12.12 -16.48 -28.74
CA TYR A 993 12.22 -15.84 -30.05
C TYR A 993 11.34 -14.57 -30.17
N GLN A 994 11.32 -13.75 -29.12
CA GLN A 994 10.59 -12.48 -29.10
C GLN A 994 11.36 -11.42 -29.93
N THR A 995 10.69 -10.86 -30.93
CA THR A 995 11.34 -10.06 -31.99
C THR A 995 12.01 -8.80 -31.47
N TRP A 996 11.41 -8.07 -30.52
CA TRP A 996 12.04 -6.85 -29.97
C TRP A 996 13.30 -7.12 -29.12
N THR A 997 13.49 -8.34 -28.61
CA THR A 997 14.72 -8.76 -27.92
C THR A 997 15.84 -8.98 -28.94
N ILE A 998 15.52 -9.65 -30.05
CA ILE A 998 16.42 -9.90 -31.18
C ILE A 998 16.82 -8.58 -31.86
N ALA A 999 15.83 -7.76 -32.23
CA ALA A 999 16.03 -6.49 -32.92
C ALA A 999 16.67 -5.42 -32.02
N GLY A 1000 16.36 -5.39 -30.72
CA GLY A 1000 17.01 -4.51 -29.75
C GLY A 1000 18.50 -4.82 -29.60
N PHE A 1001 18.87 -6.10 -29.57
CA PHE A 1001 20.27 -6.53 -29.58
C PHE A 1001 20.99 -6.13 -30.88
N LEU A 1002 20.40 -6.43 -32.05
CA LEU A 1002 20.95 -6.05 -33.36
C LEU A 1002 21.15 -4.53 -33.48
N THR A 1003 20.11 -3.74 -33.16
CA THR A 1003 20.19 -2.28 -33.17
C THR A 1003 21.32 -1.77 -32.27
N SER A 1004 21.51 -2.37 -31.10
CA SER A 1004 22.58 -1.99 -30.17
C SER A 1004 23.99 -2.27 -30.73
N LYS A 1005 24.18 -3.39 -31.44
CA LYS A 1005 25.44 -3.68 -32.16
C LYS A 1005 25.70 -2.65 -33.25
N MET A 1006 24.72 -2.43 -34.13
CA MET A 1006 24.86 -1.52 -35.27
C MET A 1006 25.11 -0.06 -34.87
N LEU A 1007 24.48 0.41 -33.78
CA LEU A 1007 24.72 1.76 -33.24
C LEU A 1007 26.13 1.91 -32.62
N LEU A 1008 26.71 0.83 -32.06
CA LEU A 1008 28.09 0.82 -31.56
C LEU A 1008 29.13 0.70 -32.68
N GLU A 1009 28.77 0.05 -33.79
CA GLU A 1009 29.58 -0.07 -35.00
C GLU A 1009 29.58 1.23 -35.83
N ASN A 1010 28.46 1.97 -35.84
CA ASN A 1010 28.32 3.27 -36.51
C ASN A 1010 27.69 4.34 -35.60
N PRO A 1011 28.48 4.94 -34.67
CA PRO A 1011 28.00 6.01 -33.79
C PRO A 1011 27.59 7.30 -34.51
N GLU A 1012 28.12 7.57 -35.71
CA GLU A 1012 27.70 8.73 -36.51
C GLU A 1012 26.22 8.64 -36.89
N THR A 1013 25.75 7.45 -37.29
CA THR A 1013 24.34 7.24 -37.64
C THR A 1013 23.43 7.30 -36.41
N ALA A 1014 23.95 6.99 -35.21
CA ALA A 1014 23.23 7.17 -33.96
C ALA A 1014 22.87 8.65 -33.69
N SER A 1015 23.70 9.60 -34.11
CA SER A 1015 23.46 11.05 -33.96
C SER A 1015 22.22 11.57 -34.69
N LEU A 1016 21.73 10.82 -35.69
CA LEU A 1016 20.49 11.13 -36.41
C LEU A 1016 19.24 10.75 -35.60
N LEU A 1017 19.37 9.76 -34.72
CA LEU A 1017 18.29 9.18 -33.91
C LEU A 1017 18.15 9.85 -32.55
N PHE A 1018 19.26 10.25 -31.93
CA PHE A 1018 19.22 11.16 -30.80
C PHE A 1018 18.98 12.61 -31.24
N TRP A 1019 18.89 13.53 -30.30
CA TRP A 1019 18.82 14.95 -30.63
C TRP A 1019 19.82 15.76 -29.82
N GLU A 1020 20.40 16.71 -30.55
CA GLU A 1020 21.01 17.88 -29.98
C GLU A 1020 19.99 18.82 -29.33
N GLU A 1021 20.57 19.58 -28.44
CA GLU A 1021 19.96 20.52 -27.53
C GLU A 1021 19.53 21.83 -28.28
N ASP A 1022 18.38 22.46 -27.97
CA ASP A 1022 17.90 23.82 -28.36
C ASP A 1022 17.52 24.86 -27.22
N TYR A 1023 18.33 25.90 -26.91
CA TYR A 1023 18.18 26.87 -25.79
C TYR A 1023 16.99 27.83 -25.91
N ASP A 1024 16.55 28.22 -27.11
CA ASP A 1024 15.56 29.30 -27.24
C ASP A 1024 14.21 28.92 -26.61
N LEU A 1025 13.95 27.62 -26.43
CA LEU A 1025 12.76 27.12 -25.77
C LEU A 1025 12.76 27.29 -24.24
N LEU A 1026 13.91 27.53 -23.64
CA LEU A 1026 14.02 27.96 -22.24
C LEU A 1026 13.79 29.48 -22.11
N GLU A 1027 14.13 30.26 -23.13
CA GLU A 1027 13.93 31.72 -23.16
C GLU A 1027 12.45 32.09 -23.37
N ASN A 1028 11.74 31.35 -24.23
CA ASN A 1028 10.35 31.61 -24.63
C ASN A 1028 9.28 31.22 -23.58
N CYS A 1029 9.42 31.66 -22.32
CA CYS A 1029 8.31 31.57 -21.37
C CYS A 1029 7.20 32.60 -21.65
N VAL A 1030 5.94 32.18 -21.59
CA VAL A 1030 4.72 33.02 -21.53
C VAL A 1030 4.83 34.15 -20.48
N CYS A 1031 5.65 33.93 -19.45
CA CYS A 1031 6.15 34.92 -18.48
C CYS A 1031 6.51 36.28 -19.10
N ALA A 1032 7.18 36.28 -20.26
CA ALA A 1032 7.71 37.48 -20.91
C ALA A 1032 6.65 38.24 -21.74
N LEU A 1033 5.55 37.58 -22.11
CA LEU A 1033 4.56 38.11 -23.06
C LEU A 1033 3.55 39.08 -22.42
N LYS A 1034 3.58 39.30 -21.10
CA LYS A 1034 2.65 40.20 -20.40
C LYS A 1034 3.37 41.35 -19.71
N LYS A 1035 3.23 42.57 -20.28
CA LYS A 1035 3.65 43.86 -19.67
C LYS A 1035 2.74 44.27 -18.49
N SER A 1036 2.49 43.39 -17.52
CA SER A 1036 1.80 43.72 -16.27
C SER A 1036 2.65 43.34 -15.06
N GLY A 1037 2.76 44.25 -14.09
CA GLY A 1037 3.82 44.23 -13.07
C GLY A 1037 3.66 43.21 -11.93
N ARG A 1038 3.34 41.94 -12.21
CA ARG A 1038 3.22 40.89 -11.18
C ARG A 1038 4.43 39.94 -11.14
N LYS A 1039 5.42 40.35 -10.32
CA LYS A 1039 6.56 39.58 -9.79
C LYS A 1039 7.55 38.99 -10.83
N LYS A 1040 8.83 38.91 -10.43
CA LYS A 1040 9.87 38.21 -11.21
C LYS A 1040 9.52 36.72 -11.28
N CYS A 1041 9.62 36.12 -12.46
CA CYS A 1041 9.55 34.66 -12.58
C CYS A 1041 10.75 34.01 -11.86
N SER A 1042 10.52 32.91 -11.14
CA SER A 1042 11.57 32.16 -10.44
C SER A 1042 12.56 31.44 -11.35
N ARG A 1043 12.27 31.33 -12.66
CA ARG A 1043 13.12 30.66 -13.68
C ARG A 1043 14.53 31.26 -13.83
N GLY A 1044 14.83 32.41 -13.23
CA GLY A 1044 16.19 32.96 -13.17
C GLY A 1044 17.24 32.00 -12.56
N ALA A 1045 16.83 31.06 -11.70
CA ALA A 1045 17.71 30.04 -11.14
C ALA A 1045 18.10 28.93 -12.14
N ALA A 1046 17.22 28.58 -13.10
CA ALA A 1046 17.52 27.55 -14.09
C ALA A 1046 18.72 27.95 -14.99
N LYS A 1047 18.82 29.24 -15.32
CA LYS A 1047 19.93 29.79 -16.13
C LYS A 1047 21.31 29.68 -15.45
N SER A 1048 21.40 29.39 -14.15
CA SER A 1048 22.66 29.14 -13.44
C SER A 1048 23.03 27.66 -13.28
N GLN A 1049 22.17 26.72 -13.70
CA GLN A 1049 22.47 25.27 -13.71
C GLN A 1049 22.89 24.74 -15.08
N ILE A 1050 22.98 25.65 -16.06
CA ILE A 1050 23.11 25.37 -17.50
C ILE A 1050 24.39 26.01 -18.08
N LEU A 1051 24.98 26.99 -17.37
CA LEU A 1051 26.19 27.72 -17.78
C LEU A 1051 27.38 27.35 -16.88
N VAL A 1052 27.64 26.04 -16.76
CA VAL A 1052 28.78 25.45 -16.04
C VAL A 1052 29.43 24.41 -16.96
#